data_AF-A0A7C3W3D0-F1
#
_entry.id   AF-A0A7C3W3D0-F1
#
_cell.length_a   1.000
_cell.length_b   1.000
_cell.length_c   1.000
_cell.angle_alpha   90.00
_cell.angle_beta   90.00
_cell.angle_gamma   90.00
#
_symmetry.space_group_name_H-M   'P 1'
#
loop_
_entity.id
_entity.type
_entity.pdbx_description
1 polymer ?
#
loop_
_entity_poly.entity_id
_entity_poly.type
_entity_poly.pdbx_seq_one_letter_code
_entity_poly.pdbx_strand_id
1 'polypeptide(L)'
;MVASGESIYLFGMQDRGSEALMASAGRRGWVLVQEVIGHEPQDTGAASYEDLSAQGFGVIVLLENGHRGAGTLPYSVLYDDFAARCAGFVRRSPGCHIWVIGNHPNAAEARPGYRSPQEEIITPHLYARCYKRCREAIRSQPDHRDDLVLLAAVVPFCADTTYPGNRRGDWVRYQQDVMLLLGPGNYDGVAIHAYTHGCDPALIVSEQKMEPPFSDRYAEFRAYQDSMAVIPPRVPVFITDARPLPDEASATMGWPDGETSGEWVQAAYNEIDRWNQQYPERQVRSLILYRWNGPEEEAEQWSIRRHPAVIEDFRRALAHDYRWRLPARPEYRALFLTQNTPVKMVAGETIYVPTRLRNEGSRTWLCGGSNPFCLASRWYDEDNREVLVPVAYHNHLPRDVAAGEEVELLARVMSPATPGRYRLRWEMVHEGVTWFGRQGDAGQTVVVEVLPAPLPRKPPIEEIMDTLAQHPTRRYARRTREAIRSLVIHHSVVPPSVDARQIAQYHVEQRGWPGIGYHFFITPEGHIQQTQPLEVISYHAGEVGNQEGVGICLSGNFNEQPPPEPQLNAAAQLLAWLLSTLHLPPEAIRGHCDYRNTQCPGLTWKTVWRAPLLEAVERILDSVRPIEPTSKVLYHYLLFWQTENQWAVEEWRAAERYVGQFRVTMGFSVDDAMYAEYVTIVGNSDRIPGEVEARLRAAGCKVERIPGETPLQIKAVLDEMAVRRQRFLTLE
;
A
#
# COMPACT_ATOMS: atom_id res chain seq x y z
N MET A 1 14.40 -12.49 18.29
CA MET A 1 15.81 -12.18 18.57
C MET A 1 16.02 -10.69 18.36
N VAL A 2 16.87 -10.04 19.15
CA VAL A 2 17.25 -8.63 18.92
C VAL A 2 18.19 -8.60 17.70
N ALA A 3 18.15 -7.53 16.90
CA ALA A 3 18.99 -7.41 15.70
C ALA A 3 20.48 -7.40 16.07
N SER A 4 21.34 -7.75 15.10
CA SER A 4 22.80 -7.68 15.26
C SER A 4 23.23 -6.25 15.61
N GLY A 5 24.09 -6.08 16.61
CA GLY A 5 24.56 -4.76 17.07
C GLY A 5 23.61 -4.01 18.02
N GLU A 6 22.51 -4.64 18.45
CA GLU A 6 21.61 -4.12 19.50
C GLU A 6 21.76 -4.90 20.83
N SER A 7 21.45 -4.25 21.96
CA SER A 7 21.33 -4.91 23.26
C SER A 7 19.89 -4.89 23.77
N ILE A 8 19.45 -5.94 24.47
CA ILE A 8 18.14 -5.95 25.17
C ILE A 8 18.16 -5.24 26.52
N TYR A 9 19.36 -5.00 27.06
CA TYR A 9 19.54 -4.37 28.36
C TYR A 9 19.51 -2.85 28.23
N LEU A 10 19.03 -2.16 29.27
CA LEU A 10 19.06 -0.69 29.29
C LEU A 10 20.46 -0.14 29.55
N PHE A 11 21.33 -0.91 30.21
CA PHE A 11 22.65 -0.46 30.65
C PHE A 11 23.50 0.08 29.51
N GLY A 12 24.17 1.20 29.72
CA GLY A 12 25.19 1.65 28.79
C GLY A 12 26.12 2.71 29.32
N MET A 13 27.21 2.89 28.60
CA MET A 13 28.29 3.79 28.96
C MET A 13 28.82 4.48 27.71
N GLN A 14 29.14 5.76 27.84
CA GLN A 14 29.86 6.49 26.82
C GLN A 14 31.37 6.24 26.94
N ASP A 15 32.03 6.13 25.80
CA ASP A 15 33.42 5.70 25.63
C ASP A 15 33.67 4.21 25.91
N ARG A 16 34.71 3.70 25.25
CA ARG A 16 35.23 2.36 25.47
C ARG A 16 35.95 2.24 26.82
N GLY A 17 35.95 1.06 27.41
CA GLY A 17 36.73 0.67 28.59
C GLY A 17 35.92 0.20 29.79
N SER A 18 34.59 0.35 29.78
CA SER A 18 33.69 -0.09 30.86
C SER A 18 33.10 -1.49 30.61
N GLU A 19 33.39 -2.11 29.48
CA GLU A 19 32.75 -3.34 28.97
C GLU A 19 32.90 -4.49 29.96
N ALA A 20 34.05 -4.60 30.62
CA ALA A 20 34.32 -5.64 31.60
C ALA A 20 33.34 -5.62 32.79
N LEU A 21 32.85 -4.43 33.19
CA LEU A 21 31.85 -4.31 34.26
C LEU A 21 30.53 -4.96 33.84
N MET A 22 30.06 -4.65 32.63
CA MET A 22 28.83 -5.20 32.06
C MET A 22 28.95 -6.70 31.72
N ALA A 23 30.06 -7.12 31.11
CA ALA A 23 30.30 -8.49 30.71
C ALA A 23 30.40 -9.44 31.92
N SER A 24 31.08 -9.02 33.00
CA SER A 24 31.23 -9.83 34.22
C SER A 24 29.90 -10.04 34.95
N ALA A 25 28.97 -9.09 34.85
CA ALA A 25 27.60 -9.22 35.34
C ALA A 25 26.68 -10.05 34.41
N GLY A 26 27.15 -10.46 33.23
CA GLY A 26 26.31 -11.12 32.22
C GLY A 26 25.29 -10.18 31.54
N ARG A 27 25.49 -8.86 31.67
CA ARG A 27 24.58 -7.80 31.21
C ARG A 27 25.25 -6.95 30.14
N ARG A 28 25.51 -7.53 28.97
CA ARG A 28 26.14 -6.81 27.84
C ARG A 28 25.19 -5.75 27.29
N GLY A 29 25.35 -4.54 27.78
CA GLY A 29 24.55 -3.37 27.44
C GLY A 29 25.03 -2.67 26.17
N TRP A 30 24.99 -1.35 26.21
CA TRP A 30 25.33 -0.45 25.11
C TRP A 30 26.66 0.26 25.36
N VAL A 31 27.44 0.44 24.30
CA VAL A 31 28.61 1.32 24.28
C VAL A 31 28.35 2.41 23.24
N LEU A 32 28.42 3.67 23.67
CA LEU A 32 28.33 4.82 22.77
C LEU A 32 29.73 5.36 22.49
N VAL A 33 30.05 5.51 21.20
CA VAL A 33 31.31 6.10 20.74
C VAL A 33 31.01 7.38 19.98
N GLN A 34 31.75 8.46 20.28
CA GLN A 34 31.69 9.70 19.51
C GLN A 34 32.80 9.74 18.47
N GLU A 35 32.46 10.11 17.25
CA GLU A 35 33.39 10.21 16.13
C GLU A 35 33.26 11.57 15.48
N VAL A 36 34.35 12.35 15.52
CA VAL A 36 34.47 13.60 14.76
C VAL A 36 35.05 13.27 13.40
N ILE A 37 34.20 13.25 12.39
CA ILE A 37 34.54 12.77 11.04
C ILE A 37 34.80 13.90 10.04
N GLY A 38 34.51 15.15 10.40
CA GLY A 38 34.58 16.29 9.48
C GLY A 38 33.53 16.19 8.38
N HIS A 39 33.74 16.88 7.26
CA HIS A 39 32.84 16.87 6.10
C HIS A 39 33.56 16.61 4.78
N GLU A 40 34.87 16.33 4.78
CA GLU A 40 35.65 16.12 3.55
C GLU A 40 35.25 14.81 2.85
N PRO A 41 34.63 14.83 1.66
CA PRO A 41 34.07 13.61 1.05
C PRO A 41 35.11 12.56 0.67
N GLN A 42 36.35 13.00 0.45
CA GLN A 42 37.48 12.15 0.06
C GLN A 42 38.19 11.50 1.25
N ASP A 43 37.84 11.89 2.49
CA ASP A 43 38.43 11.30 3.68
C ASP A 43 38.06 9.81 3.80
N THR A 44 39.09 8.97 3.90
CA THR A 44 38.97 7.53 4.01
C THR A 44 38.95 7.03 5.46
N GLY A 45 39.14 7.90 6.45
CA GLY A 45 39.10 7.57 7.87
C GLY A 45 37.82 6.84 8.30
N ALA A 46 37.98 5.85 9.15
CA ALA A 46 36.94 4.97 9.67
C ALA A 46 37.41 4.32 10.99
N ALA A 47 36.48 3.72 11.72
CA ALA A 47 36.76 2.98 12.95
C ALA A 47 36.03 1.63 12.95
N SER A 48 36.65 0.58 13.48
CA SER A 48 36.00 -0.72 13.65
C SER A 48 35.36 -0.84 15.03
N TYR A 49 34.17 -1.41 15.09
CA TYR A 49 33.41 -1.69 16.31
C TYR A 49 33.13 -3.20 16.48
N GLU A 50 33.79 -4.04 15.68
CA GLU A 50 33.65 -5.49 15.75
C GLU A 50 34.12 -6.06 17.08
N ASP A 51 35.11 -5.45 17.72
CA ASP A 51 35.56 -5.87 19.04
C ASP A 51 34.46 -5.76 20.09
N LEU A 52 33.52 -4.82 19.95
CA LEU A 52 32.36 -4.67 20.83
C LEU A 52 31.21 -5.58 20.39
N SER A 53 30.80 -5.49 19.13
CA SER A 53 29.63 -6.21 18.62
C SER A 53 29.84 -7.73 18.58
N ALA A 54 31.04 -8.23 18.26
CA ALA A 54 31.34 -9.66 18.31
C ALA A 54 31.30 -10.22 19.73
N GLN A 55 31.50 -9.37 20.73
CA GLN A 55 31.32 -9.75 22.14
C GLN A 55 29.85 -9.69 22.59
N GLY A 56 28.93 -9.21 21.75
CA GLY A 56 27.50 -9.11 22.03
C GLY A 56 27.06 -7.80 22.69
N PHE A 57 27.87 -6.74 22.60
CA PHE A 57 27.45 -5.40 23.02
C PHE A 57 26.65 -4.70 21.93
N GLY A 58 25.68 -3.89 22.35
CA GLY A 58 25.06 -2.92 21.47
C GLY A 58 26.01 -1.75 21.22
N VAL A 59 26.08 -1.27 19.97
CA VAL A 59 26.98 -0.17 19.60
C VAL A 59 26.16 0.98 19.01
N ILE A 60 26.36 2.17 19.57
CA ILE A 60 25.80 3.43 19.04
C ILE A 60 26.97 4.34 18.69
N VAL A 61 27.00 4.86 17.47
CA VAL A 61 28.04 5.81 17.06
C VAL A 61 27.44 7.16 16.75
N LEU A 62 27.95 8.18 17.42
CA LEU A 62 27.55 9.57 17.21
C LEU A 62 28.53 10.23 16.23
N LEU A 63 28.03 10.58 15.04
CA LEU A 63 28.81 11.16 13.96
C LEU A 63 28.69 12.68 13.97
N GLU A 64 29.80 13.37 14.23
CA GLU A 64 29.85 14.83 14.26
C GLU A 64 30.82 15.37 13.20
N ASN A 65 30.52 16.56 12.69
CA ASN A 65 31.47 17.30 11.87
C ASN A 65 32.64 17.84 12.69
N GLY A 66 32.37 18.34 13.89
CA GLY A 66 33.37 18.94 14.76
C GLY A 66 32.76 19.44 16.06
N HIS A 67 33.62 20.00 16.91
CA HIS A 67 33.20 20.60 18.19
C HIS A 67 33.27 22.12 18.14
N ARG A 68 32.48 22.78 18.98
CA ARG A 68 32.45 24.25 19.14
C ARG A 68 32.27 24.96 17.79
N GLY A 69 33.15 25.90 17.43
CA GLY A 69 33.04 26.72 16.22
C GLY A 69 33.10 25.94 14.90
N ALA A 70 33.54 24.68 14.88
CA ALA A 70 33.39 23.83 13.70
C ALA A 70 31.93 23.38 13.47
N GLY A 71 31.15 23.32 14.55
CA GLY A 71 29.76 22.88 14.57
C GLY A 71 29.62 21.36 14.54
N THR A 72 28.63 20.86 15.27
CA THR A 72 28.24 19.44 15.24
C THR A 72 27.81 19.01 13.84
N LEU A 73 27.22 19.95 13.09
CA LEU A 73 27.02 19.92 11.64
C LEU A 73 27.88 21.03 11.03
N PRO A 74 28.38 20.88 9.79
CA PRO A 74 29.08 21.99 9.13
C PRO A 74 28.08 23.07 8.70
N TYR A 75 28.56 24.14 8.06
CA TYR A 75 27.68 25.09 7.39
C TYR A 75 26.75 24.39 6.39
N SER A 76 25.53 24.88 6.24
CA SER A 76 24.47 24.24 5.44
C SER A 76 24.79 24.08 3.95
N VAL A 77 25.76 24.85 3.45
CA VAL A 77 26.32 24.73 2.10
C VAL A 77 27.17 23.47 1.91
N LEU A 78 27.61 22.83 2.99
CA LEU A 78 28.48 21.63 3.03
C LEU A 78 27.73 20.36 3.47
N TYR A 79 26.40 20.39 3.55
CA TYR A 79 25.63 19.21 3.98
C TYR A 79 25.71 18.02 3.03
N ASP A 80 25.87 18.25 1.73
CA ASP A 80 26.05 17.17 0.76
C ASP A 80 27.42 16.49 0.97
N ASP A 81 28.45 17.29 1.26
CA ASP A 81 29.80 16.79 1.55
C ASP A 81 29.84 16.01 2.86
N PHE A 82 29.18 16.52 3.91
CA PHE A 82 29.03 15.81 5.18
C PHE A 82 28.29 14.49 5.03
N ALA A 83 27.20 14.45 4.25
CA ALA A 83 26.47 13.22 3.98
C ALA A 83 27.32 12.19 3.24
N ALA A 84 28.12 12.62 2.26
CA ALA A 84 29.09 11.76 1.59
C ALA A 84 30.17 11.24 2.56
N ARG A 85 30.65 12.10 3.49
CA ARG A 85 31.60 11.72 4.53
C ARG A 85 31.02 10.68 5.50
N CYS A 86 29.78 10.85 5.96
CA CYS A 86 29.05 9.86 6.76
C CYS A 86 28.97 8.52 6.02
N ALA A 87 28.51 8.51 4.76
CA ALA A 87 28.41 7.30 3.95
C ALA A 87 29.76 6.59 3.76
N GLY A 88 30.83 7.34 3.53
CA GLY A 88 32.18 6.81 3.45
C GLY A 88 32.64 6.19 4.77
N PHE A 89 32.37 6.85 5.90
CA PHE A 89 32.72 6.37 7.23
C PHE A 89 32.02 5.04 7.54
N VAL A 90 30.69 5.00 7.44
CA VAL A 90 29.89 3.82 7.84
C VAL A 90 30.26 2.58 7.01
N ARG A 91 30.43 2.73 5.69
CA ARG A 91 30.80 1.63 4.78
C ARG A 91 32.10 0.92 5.17
N ARG A 92 33.01 1.63 5.86
CA ARG A 92 34.32 1.12 6.28
C ARG A 92 34.39 0.87 7.79
N SER A 93 33.25 0.92 8.48
CA SER A 93 33.16 0.83 9.94
C SER A 93 32.30 -0.35 10.36
N PRO A 94 32.84 -1.59 10.30
CA PRO A 94 32.08 -2.79 10.62
C PRO A 94 31.73 -2.85 12.12
N GLY A 95 30.68 -3.61 12.44
CA GLY A 95 30.27 -3.87 13.83
C GLY A 95 29.39 -2.80 14.47
N CYS A 96 28.90 -1.81 13.70
CA CYS A 96 27.91 -0.84 14.14
C CYS A 96 26.78 -0.72 13.09
N HIS A 97 25.53 -0.63 13.58
CA HIS A 97 24.32 -0.46 12.76
C HIS A 97 23.39 0.63 13.30
N ILE A 98 23.87 1.47 14.23
CA ILE A 98 23.10 2.56 14.84
C ILE A 98 23.94 3.84 14.85
N TRP A 99 23.48 4.84 14.11
CA TRP A 99 24.22 6.08 13.85
C TRP A 99 23.40 7.30 14.28
N VAL A 100 23.98 8.18 15.08
CA VAL A 100 23.38 9.48 15.44
C VAL A 100 24.02 10.58 14.60
N ILE A 101 23.21 11.45 13.98
CA ILE A 101 23.73 12.53 13.11
C ILE A 101 23.79 13.85 13.88
N GLY A 102 24.99 14.21 14.31
CA GLY A 102 25.28 15.35 15.16
C GLY A 102 24.87 15.14 16.62
N ASN A 103 24.99 16.19 17.41
CA ASN A 103 24.65 16.26 18.82
C ASN A 103 24.24 17.68 19.20
N HIS A 104 23.23 17.82 20.06
CA HIS A 104 22.85 19.13 20.63
C HIS A 104 22.53 20.23 19.60
N PRO A 105 21.79 19.97 18.50
CA PRO A 105 21.62 20.97 17.43
C PRO A 105 20.87 22.24 17.85
N ASN A 106 20.20 22.24 19.01
CA ASN A 106 19.53 23.41 19.58
C ASN A 106 20.44 24.31 20.43
N ALA A 107 21.66 23.88 20.79
CA ALA A 107 22.59 24.64 21.62
C ALA A 107 23.47 25.58 20.78
N ALA A 108 23.79 26.76 21.30
CA ALA A 108 24.63 27.72 20.57
C ALA A 108 26.03 27.17 20.29
N GLU A 109 26.60 26.44 21.23
CA GLU A 109 27.96 25.88 21.11
C GLU A 109 28.10 24.79 20.04
N ALA A 110 27.00 24.18 19.62
CA ALA A 110 26.98 23.16 18.57
C ALA A 110 26.90 23.76 17.15
N ARG A 111 26.75 25.08 17.02
CA ARG A 111 26.55 25.75 15.73
C ARG A 111 27.88 25.93 14.98
N PRO A 112 27.89 25.73 13.65
CA PRO A 112 29.03 26.12 12.85
C PRO A 112 29.22 27.65 12.93
N GLY A 113 30.45 28.07 13.22
CA GLY A 113 30.79 29.46 13.45
C GLY A 113 30.37 30.02 14.81
N TYR A 114 30.10 29.20 15.82
CA TYR A 114 29.77 29.67 17.18
C TYR A 114 30.72 30.79 17.67
N ARG A 115 30.15 31.90 18.15
CA ARG A 115 30.85 33.14 18.57
C ARG A 115 31.63 33.85 17.46
N SER A 116 31.32 33.57 16.19
CA SER A 116 31.84 34.31 15.04
C SER A 116 30.74 35.16 14.39
N PRO A 117 31.09 36.23 13.64
CA PRO A 117 30.11 36.97 12.84
C PRO A 117 29.40 36.14 11.75
N GLN A 118 29.90 34.95 11.45
CA GLN A 118 29.38 34.04 10.44
C GLN A 118 28.56 32.87 11.04
N GLU A 119 28.26 32.87 12.34
CA GLU A 119 27.50 31.81 13.01
C GLU A 119 26.19 31.47 12.27
N GLU A 120 25.97 30.19 11.96
CA GLU A 120 24.73 29.72 11.35
C GLU A 120 23.88 28.97 12.40
N ILE A 121 22.70 29.52 12.71
CA ILE A 121 21.75 28.90 13.62
C ILE A 121 21.17 27.64 12.97
N ILE A 122 21.40 26.48 13.58
CA ILE A 122 20.82 25.21 13.15
C ILE A 122 19.33 25.19 13.52
N THR A 123 18.48 25.77 12.67
CA THR A 123 17.01 25.68 12.82
C THR A 123 16.50 24.25 12.57
N PRO A 124 15.26 23.91 12.99
CA PRO A 124 14.67 22.60 12.67
C PRO A 124 14.72 22.23 11.18
N HIS A 125 14.55 23.23 10.29
CA HIS A 125 14.64 23.05 8.84
C HIS A 125 16.04 22.66 8.38
N LEU A 126 17.08 23.29 8.93
CA LEU A 126 18.47 22.99 8.58
C LEU A 126 18.88 21.62 9.13
N TYR A 127 18.53 21.31 10.38
CA TYR A 127 18.79 19.99 10.95
C TYR A 127 18.10 18.89 10.14
N ALA A 128 16.80 19.02 9.85
CA ALA A 128 16.07 18.06 9.02
C ALA A 128 16.68 17.90 7.61
N ARG A 129 17.16 18.99 6.98
CA ARG A 129 17.88 18.96 5.69
C ARG A 129 19.13 18.11 5.76
N CYS A 130 19.94 18.30 6.80
CA CYS A 130 21.21 17.61 6.97
C CYS A 130 20.98 16.13 7.29
N TYR A 131 20.16 15.86 8.31
CA TYR A 131 19.78 14.51 8.73
C TYR A 131 19.27 13.66 7.57
N LYS A 132 18.32 14.19 6.76
CA LYS A 132 17.76 13.46 5.62
C LYS A 132 18.84 13.03 4.62
N ARG A 133 19.77 13.92 4.29
CA ARG A 133 20.89 13.61 3.38
C ARG A 133 21.81 12.55 3.96
N CYS A 134 22.22 12.70 5.22
CA CYS A 134 23.09 11.73 5.89
C CYS A 134 22.41 10.36 5.96
N ARG A 135 21.13 10.29 6.33
CA ARG A 135 20.35 9.05 6.39
C ARG A 135 20.25 8.36 5.03
N GLU A 136 19.89 9.11 3.97
CA GLU A 136 19.80 8.56 2.62
C GLU A 136 21.16 8.07 2.12
N ALA A 137 22.23 8.81 2.39
CA ALA A 137 23.58 8.45 2.00
C ALA A 137 24.08 7.18 2.72
N ILE A 138 23.85 7.08 4.04
CA ILE A 138 24.18 5.90 4.86
C ILE A 138 23.41 4.66 4.36
N ARG A 139 22.08 4.75 4.23
CA ARG A 139 21.25 3.61 3.82
C ARG A 139 21.45 3.18 2.37
N SER A 140 22.05 4.03 1.54
CA SER A 140 22.44 3.66 0.17
C SER A 140 23.68 2.75 0.11
N GLN A 141 24.46 2.66 1.20
CA GLN A 141 25.64 1.81 1.23
C GLN A 141 25.24 0.32 1.29
N PRO A 142 26.02 -0.58 0.67
CA PRO A 142 25.86 -2.03 0.85
C PRO A 142 25.87 -2.39 2.34
N ASP A 143 25.04 -3.35 2.73
CA ASP A 143 24.92 -3.87 4.10
C ASP A 143 24.41 -2.89 5.18
N HIS A 144 24.17 -1.63 4.84
CA HIS A 144 23.66 -0.59 5.75
C HIS A 144 22.22 -0.15 5.45
N ARG A 145 21.51 -0.88 4.57
CA ARG A 145 20.13 -0.53 4.15
C ARG A 145 19.12 -0.54 5.30
N ASP A 146 19.39 -1.34 6.31
CA ASP A 146 18.51 -1.56 7.47
C ASP A 146 19.08 -0.93 8.77
N ASP A 147 20.18 -0.17 8.67
CA ASP A 147 20.76 0.54 9.81
C ASP A 147 19.79 1.59 10.36
N LEU A 148 19.84 1.78 11.68
CA LEU A 148 19.09 2.83 12.36
C LEU A 148 19.87 4.13 12.30
N VAL A 149 19.33 5.15 11.63
CA VAL A 149 19.87 6.51 11.68
C VAL A 149 18.99 7.35 12.61
N LEU A 150 19.52 7.74 13.76
CA LEU A 150 18.80 8.41 14.84
C LEU A 150 18.88 9.93 14.70
N LEU A 151 17.77 10.61 15.02
CA LEU A 151 17.80 12.04 15.28
C LEU A 151 18.68 12.31 16.51
N ALA A 152 19.49 13.36 16.45
CA ALA A 152 20.33 13.81 17.55
C ALA A 152 19.48 14.29 18.72
N ALA A 153 20.01 14.08 19.91
CA ALA A 153 19.43 14.60 21.12
C ALA A 153 19.54 16.13 21.16
N VAL A 154 18.42 16.78 21.46
CA VAL A 154 18.40 18.18 21.88
C VAL A 154 18.89 18.28 23.32
N VAL A 155 19.56 19.37 23.68
CA VAL A 155 19.96 19.64 25.07
C VAL A 155 18.71 20.04 25.87
N PRO A 156 18.33 19.28 26.91
CA PRO A 156 17.31 19.71 27.86
C PRO A 156 17.66 21.06 28.49
N PHE A 157 16.65 21.87 28.80
CA PHE A 157 16.79 23.18 29.45
C PHE A 157 17.48 24.27 28.60
N CYS A 158 18.00 23.94 27.41
CA CYS A 158 18.67 24.90 26.54
C CYS A 158 17.66 25.66 25.66
N ALA A 159 17.64 26.99 25.83
CA ALA A 159 16.74 27.91 25.12
C ALA A 159 17.44 28.75 24.01
N ASP A 160 18.67 28.40 23.63
CA ASP A 160 19.52 29.22 22.77
C ASP A 160 18.97 29.42 21.35
N THR A 161 18.14 28.50 20.87
CA THR A 161 17.63 28.50 19.48
C THR A 161 16.16 28.91 19.42
N THR A 162 15.93 30.18 19.07
CA THR A 162 14.60 30.73 18.81
C THR A 162 14.33 30.88 17.32
N TYR A 163 13.06 30.73 16.90
CA TYR A 163 12.64 30.88 15.51
C TYR A 163 11.12 31.15 15.43
N PRO A 164 10.56 31.56 14.28
CA PRO A 164 9.11 31.73 14.13
C PRO A 164 8.34 30.47 14.54
N GLY A 165 7.46 30.59 15.52
CA GLY A 165 6.75 29.46 16.13
C GLY A 165 7.32 29.04 17.49
N ASN A 166 8.63 29.15 17.71
CA ASN A 166 9.29 28.80 18.97
C ASN A 166 10.07 29.98 19.56
N ARG A 167 9.34 31.04 19.92
CA ARG A 167 9.95 32.30 20.40
C ARG A 167 10.65 32.18 21.75
N ARG A 168 10.26 31.20 22.58
CA ARG A 168 10.89 30.94 23.89
C ARG A 168 12.10 30.01 23.81
N GLY A 169 12.39 29.42 22.65
CA GLY A 169 13.50 28.47 22.51
C GLY A 169 13.24 27.11 23.15
N ASP A 170 11.98 26.67 23.24
CA ASP A 170 11.61 25.39 23.84
C ASP A 170 12.26 24.22 23.08
N TRP A 171 13.15 23.49 23.75
CA TRP A 171 13.89 22.36 23.16
C TRP A 171 12.97 21.20 22.78
N VAL A 172 11.87 20.96 23.51
CA VAL A 172 10.88 19.92 23.18
C VAL A 172 10.15 20.31 21.89
N ARG A 173 9.85 21.60 21.73
CA ARG A 173 9.25 22.12 20.51
C ARG A 173 10.22 22.06 19.33
N TYR A 174 11.51 22.33 19.54
CA TYR A 174 12.54 22.14 18.51
C TYR A 174 12.52 20.70 17.98
N GLN A 175 12.55 19.72 18.89
CA GLN A 175 12.49 18.30 18.54
C GLN A 175 11.20 17.96 17.77
N GLN A 176 10.05 18.42 18.27
CA GLN A 176 8.76 18.20 17.62
C GLN A 176 8.73 18.78 16.19
N ASP A 177 9.22 20.01 16.00
CA ASP A 177 9.23 20.68 14.71
C ASP A 177 10.13 19.96 13.70
N VAL A 178 11.30 19.44 14.13
CA VAL A 178 12.16 18.57 13.29
C VAL A 178 11.39 17.33 12.83
N MET A 179 10.72 16.63 13.76
CA MET A 179 9.99 15.40 13.45
C MET A 179 8.80 15.65 12.51
N LEU A 180 8.11 16.79 12.67
CA LEU A 180 7.02 17.21 11.78
C LEU A 180 7.52 17.52 10.36
N LEU A 181 8.68 18.17 10.24
CA LEU A 181 9.29 18.48 8.93
C LEU A 181 9.73 17.22 8.18
N LEU A 182 10.25 16.22 8.90
CA LEU A 182 10.62 14.94 8.30
C LEU A 182 9.37 14.11 7.95
N GLY A 183 8.36 14.13 8.81
CA GLY A 183 7.15 13.31 8.67
C GLY A 183 7.37 11.83 9.05
N PRO A 184 6.29 11.07 9.28
CA PRO A 184 6.38 9.67 9.69
C PRO A 184 7.16 8.80 8.68
N GLY A 185 8.03 7.91 9.18
CA GLY A 185 8.81 6.96 8.36
C GLY A 185 10.13 7.51 7.79
N ASN A 186 10.40 8.80 7.97
CA ASN A 186 11.62 9.45 7.48
C ASN A 186 12.71 9.59 8.55
N TYR A 187 12.54 8.95 9.70
CA TYR A 187 13.54 8.76 10.75
C TYR A 187 13.38 7.37 11.38
N ASP A 188 14.49 6.76 11.80
CA ASP A 188 14.49 5.37 12.31
C ASP A 188 14.42 5.30 13.84
N GLY A 189 14.70 6.41 14.53
CA GLY A 189 14.63 6.53 15.99
C GLY A 189 15.10 7.92 16.45
N VAL A 190 15.07 8.13 17.76
CA VAL A 190 15.39 9.42 18.39
C VAL A 190 16.36 9.21 19.55
N ALA A 191 17.49 9.90 19.52
CA ALA A 191 18.34 10.08 20.68
C ALA A 191 17.79 11.22 21.57
N ILE A 192 17.80 11.05 22.87
CA ILE A 192 17.43 12.07 23.86
C ILE A 192 18.46 12.08 24.99
N HIS A 193 18.50 13.17 25.76
CA HIS A 193 19.34 13.27 26.96
C HIS A 193 18.48 13.44 28.21
N ALA A 194 18.97 12.95 29.35
CA ALA A 194 18.26 13.00 30.62
C ALA A 194 19.19 13.44 31.75
N TYR A 195 18.88 14.58 32.37
CA TYR A 195 19.77 15.24 33.32
C TYR A 195 19.07 15.59 34.62
N THR A 196 19.82 15.67 35.71
CA THR A 196 19.38 16.29 36.98
C THR A 196 20.27 17.51 37.27
N HIS A 197 19.77 18.48 38.02
CA HIS A 197 20.58 19.57 38.58
C HIS A 197 21.14 19.11 39.93
N GLY A 198 22.31 18.46 39.90
CA GLY A 198 22.92 17.82 41.06
C GLY A 198 22.75 16.31 41.12
N CYS A 199 23.32 15.70 42.15
CA CYS A 199 23.48 14.24 42.26
C CYS A 199 22.51 13.55 43.23
N ASP A 200 21.54 14.27 43.82
CA ASP A 200 20.54 13.68 44.72
C ASP A 200 19.64 12.70 43.94
N PRO A 201 19.58 11.40 44.31
CA PRO A 201 18.71 10.42 43.66
C PRO A 201 17.23 10.79 43.67
N ALA A 202 16.76 11.61 44.62
CA ALA A 202 15.38 12.10 44.66
C ALA A 202 15.01 12.95 43.41
N LEU A 203 16.00 13.58 42.77
CA LEU A 203 15.80 14.37 41.54
C LEU A 203 15.41 13.48 40.35
N ILE A 204 15.76 12.18 40.37
CA ILE A 204 15.40 11.24 39.29
C ILE A 204 13.89 11.11 39.13
N VAL A 205 13.16 11.10 40.24
CA VAL A 205 11.70 10.92 40.28
C VAL A 205 10.95 12.22 40.54
N SER A 206 11.65 13.35 40.61
CA SER A 206 11.07 14.65 40.91
C SER A 206 10.05 15.06 39.85
N GLU A 207 8.89 15.52 40.31
CA GLU A 207 7.84 16.09 39.47
C GLU A 207 7.93 17.62 39.36
N GLN A 208 8.98 18.21 39.94
CA GLN A 208 9.20 19.65 39.91
C GLN A 208 9.21 20.17 38.47
N LYS A 209 8.47 21.26 38.27
CA LYS A 209 8.44 21.99 37.01
C LYS A 209 9.41 23.16 37.06
N MET A 210 9.91 23.57 35.91
CA MET A 210 10.78 24.74 35.79
C MET A 210 10.00 26.03 36.11
N GLU A 211 10.74 27.10 36.41
CA GLU A 211 10.14 28.42 36.55
C GLU A 211 9.64 28.96 35.19
N PRO A 212 8.72 29.95 35.18
CA PRO A 212 8.34 30.66 33.97
C PRO A 212 9.56 31.14 33.16
N PRO A 213 9.57 31.01 31.82
CA PRO A 213 8.45 30.71 30.94
C PRO A 213 8.23 29.21 30.64
N PHE A 214 8.85 28.29 31.39
CA PHE A 214 8.83 26.84 31.13
C PHE A 214 8.12 26.04 32.22
N SER A 215 7.12 26.62 32.88
CA SER A 215 6.35 25.95 33.94
C SER A 215 5.57 24.71 33.49
N ASP A 216 5.50 24.46 32.18
CA ASP A 216 4.99 23.24 31.55
C ASP A 216 6.06 22.15 31.32
N ARG A 217 7.32 22.38 31.70
CA ARG A 217 8.46 21.45 31.54
C ARG A 217 8.98 20.98 32.89
N TYR A 218 9.41 19.72 32.98
CA TYR A 218 10.08 19.21 34.18
C TYR A 218 11.48 19.85 34.34
N ALA A 219 11.90 20.05 35.59
CA ALA A 219 13.18 20.67 35.93
C ALA A 219 14.33 19.68 36.08
N GLU A 220 14.04 18.39 36.24
CA GLU A 220 15.00 17.35 36.57
C GLU A 220 14.98 16.20 35.55
N PHE A 221 15.35 14.99 35.98
CA PHE A 221 15.51 13.82 35.12
C PHE A 221 14.28 13.58 34.25
N ARG A 222 13.07 13.71 34.82
CA ARG A 222 11.78 13.55 34.13
C ARG A 222 11.53 14.52 32.98
N ALA A 223 12.41 15.48 32.71
CA ALA A 223 12.41 16.22 31.45
C ALA A 223 12.47 15.30 30.22
N TYR A 224 13.03 14.09 30.34
CA TYR A 224 12.94 13.08 29.29
C TYR A 224 11.49 12.76 28.90
N GLN A 225 10.54 12.81 29.86
CA GLN A 225 9.12 12.54 29.61
C GLN A 225 8.48 13.61 28.72
N ASP A 226 8.95 14.86 28.79
CA ASP A 226 8.47 15.92 27.91
C ASP A 226 8.87 15.63 26.45
N SER A 227 10.09 15.13 26.22
CA SER A 227 10.49 14.60 24.90
C SER A 227 9.68 13.37 24.50
N MET A 228 9.41 12.44 25.42
CA MET A 228 8.59 11.25 25.13
C MET A 228 7.16 11.60 24.74
N ALA A 229 6.61 12.72 25.22
CA ALA A 229 5.25 13.15 24.90
C ALA A 229 5.08 13.54 23.42
N VAL A 230 6.14 14.04 22.77
CA VAL A 230 6.10 14.46 21.36
C VAL A 230 6.60 13.40 20.37
N ILE A 231 7.29 12.37 20.85
CA ILE A 231 7.73 11.23 20.02
C ILE A 231 6.52 10.31 19.74
N PRO A 232 6.26 9.86 18.49
CA PRO A 232 5.18 8.92 18.21
C PRO A 232 5.40 7.54 18.88
N PRO A 233 4.33 6.81 19.23
CA PRO A 233 4.45 5.43 19.71
C PRO A 233 5.21 4.55 18.71
N ARG A 234 5.93 3.55 19.23
CA ARG A 234 6.74 2.56 18.50
C ARG A 234 7.99 3.08 17.80
N VAL A 235 8.26 4.39 17.89
CA VAL A 235 9.55 4.94 17.47
C VAL A 235 10.61 4.53 18.51
N PRO A 236 11.74 3.93 18.09
CA PRO A 236 12.85 3.61 18.99
C PRO A 236 13.41 4.87 19.66
N VAL A 237 13.56 4.85 20.98
CA VAL A 237 14.15 5.96 21.75
C VAL A 237 15.40 5.48 22.49
N PHE A 238 16.46 6.28 22.45
CA PHE A 238 17.73 5.99 23.10
C PHE A 238 18.10 7.19 23.99
N ILE A 239 18.24 6.99 25.30
CA ILE A 239 18.89 8.01 26.14
C ILE A 239 20.39 7.85 25.92
N THR A 240 21.01 8.80 25.21
CA THR A 240 22.42 8.74 24.77
C THR A 240 23.39 9.49 25.68
N ASP A 241 22.86 10.24 26.65
CA ASP A 241 23.63 10.92 27.69
C ASP A 241 22.72 11.06 28.92
N ALA A 242 23.17 10.51 30.04
CA ALA A 242 22.56 10.64 31.34
C ALA A 242 23.62 10.95 32.39
N ARG A 243 23.43 12.08 33.08
CA ARG A 243 24.35 12.58 34.11
C ARG A 243 23.71 13.64 35.01
N PRO A 244 24.23 13.86 36.22
CA PRO A 244 23.99 15.09 36.95
C PRO A 244 24.71 16.27 36.28
N LEU A 245 24.04 17.41 36.17
CA LEU A 245 24.65 18.70 35.85
C LEU A 245 25.20 19.34 37.13
N PRO A 246 26.15 20.28 37.01
CA PRO A 246 26.66 21.01 38.16
C PRO A 246 25.52 21.67 38.95
N ASP A 247 25.53 21.47 40.27
CA ASP A 247 24.59 22.12 41.16
C ASP A 247 25.16 23.48 41.58
N GLU A 248 24.48 24.56 41.18
CA GLU A 248 24.87 25.93 41.51
C GLU A 248 24.93 26.18 43.04
N ALA A 249 24.21 25.39 43.84
CA ALA A 249 24.17 25.52 45.29
C ALA A 249 25.29 24.77 46.03
N SER A 250 25.79 23.64 45.51
CA SER A 250 26.79 22.79 46.20
C SER A 250 28.22 22.91 45.67
N ALA A 251 28.47 23.72 44.63
CA ALA A 251 29.77 23.89 43.99
C ALA A 251 30.43 22.58 43.50
N THR A 252 29.70 21.46 43.50
CA THR A 252 30.18 20.16 43.04
C THR A 252 30.02 20.09 41.53
N MET A 253 31.14 19.97 40.81
CA MET A 253 31.18 19.94 39.36
C MET A 253 31.54 18.52 38.90
N GLY A 254 30.60 17.83 38.24
CA GLY A 254 30.83 16.48 37.71
C GLY A 254 30.14 15.36 38.49
N TRP A 255 30.62 14.14 38.30
CA TRP A 255 30.22 13.00 39.11
C TRP A 255 30.63 13.21 40.57
N PRO A 256 29.79 12.80 41.54
CA PRO A 256 30.07 12.98 42.95
C PRO A 256 31.34 12.25 43.42
N ASP A 257 32.17 12.98 44.17
CA ASP A 257 33.33 12.46 44.89
C ASP A 257 32.96 12.14 46.34
N GLY A 258 32.77 10.86 46.68
CA GLY A 258 32.50 10.40 48.06
C GLY A 258 31.48 9.26 48.18
N GLU A 259 31.14 8.85 49.41
CA GLU A 259 30.14 7.77 49.68
C GLU A 259 28.70 8.15 49.29
N THR A 260 28.40 9.43 49.10
CA THR A 260 27.06 9.97 48.86
C THR A 260 26.65 10.08 47.38
N SER A 261 27.38 9.45 46.45
CA SER A 261 26.85 9.24 45.09
C SER A 261 25.70 8.23 45.03
N GLY A 262 25.45 7.52 46.14
CA GLY A 262 25.39 6.05 46.14
C GLY A 262 24.22 5.37 45.44
N GLU A 263 23.25 6.10 44.89
CA GLU A 263 22.07 5.49 44.28
C GLU A 263 21.56 6.22 43.03
N TRP A 264 22.23 7.26 42.54
CA TRP A 264 21.76 8.02 41.38
C TRP A 264 21.63 7.12 40.13
N VAL A 265 22.64 6.29 39.88
CA VAL A 265 22.68 5.38 38.72
C VAL A 265 21.59 4.32 38.85
N GLN A 266 21.48 3.68 40.02
CA GLN A 266 20.41 2.72 40.29
C GLN A 266 19.01 3.34 40.13
N ALA A 267 18.80 4.55 40.66
CA ALA A 267 17.54 5.27 40.56
C ALA A 267 17.20 5.60 39.09
N ALA A 268 18.17 6.08 38.31
CA ALA A 268 17.99 6.42 36.90
C ALA A 268 17.56 5.19 36.07
N TYR A 269 18.24 4.05 36.23
CA TYR A 269 17.84 2.82 35.53
C TYR A 269 16.47 2.30 35.99
N ASN A 270 16.18 2.36 37.29
CA ASN A 270 14.87 1.95 37.84
C ASN A 270 13.71 2.83 37.33
N GLU A 271 13.92 4.14 37.17
CA GLU A 271 12.92 5.05 36.60
C GLU A 271 12.61 4.70 35.14
N ILE A 272 13.63 4.45 34.31
CA ILE A 272 13.42 4.07 32.91
C ILE A 272 12.80 2.68 32.78
N ASP A 273 13.18 1.72 33.61
CA ASP A 273 12.54 0.40 33.62
C ASP A 273 11.06 0.51 33.99
N ARG A 274 10.71 1.32 35.00
CA ARG A 274 9.33 1.61 35.38
C ARG A 274 8.54 2.26 34.23
N TRP A 275 9.14 3.23 33.55
CA TRP A 275 8.55 3.87 32.37
C TRP A 275 8.25 2.83 31.28
N ASN A 276 9.21 1.96 30.96
CA ASN A 276 9.05 0.93 29.93
C ASN A 276 7.94 -0.08 30.29
N GLN A 277 7.79 -0.41 31.56
CA GLN A 277 6.69 -1.26 32.04
C GLN A 277 5.33 -0.57 31.93
N GLN A 278 5.25 0.73 32.22
CA GLN A 278 4.02 1.50 32.16
C GLN A 278 3.60 1.82 30.71
N TYR A 279 4.56 2.05 29.82
CA TYR A 279 4.33 2.48 28.44
C TYR A 279 5.04 1.55 27.44
N PRO A 280 4.55 0.31 27.21
CA PRO A 280 5.20 -0.69 26.35
C PRO A 280 5.30 -0.27 24.88
N GLU A 281 4.50 0.69 24.45
CA GLU A 281 4.54 1.27 23.10
C GLU A 281 5.49 2.47 22.97
N ARG A 282 6.15 2.89 24.05
CA ARG A 282 7.05 4.06 24.11
C ARG A 282 8.32 3.73 24.88
N GLN A 283 8.90 2.57 24.58
CA GLN A 283 10.03 2.08 25.34
C GLN A 283 11.34 2.80 24.97
N VAL A 284 12.11 3.14 26.00
CA VAL A 284 13.51 3.55 25.89
C VAL A 284 14.37 2.31 25.82
N ARG A 285 15.27 2.22 24.82
CA ARG A 285 16.12 1.05 24.56
C ARG A 285 17.46 1.09 25.29
N SER A 286 17.98 2.28 25.56
CA SER A 286 19.26 2.49 26.25
C SER A 286 19.17 3.67 27.23
N LEU A 287 19.95 3.59 28.30
CA LEU A 287 20.37 4.73 29.11
C LEU A 287 21.90 4.69 29.18
N ILE A 288 22.53 5.64 28.50
CA ILE A 288 23.99 5.77 28.44
C ILE A 288 24.47 6.75 29.50
N LEU A 289 25.35 6.30 30.41
CA LEU A 289 26.00 7.19 31.38
C LEU A 289 27.17 7.95 30.74
N TYR A 290 27.25 9.25 30.98
CA TYR A 290 28.34 10.12 30.50
C TYR A 290 29.39 10.30 31.59
N ARG A 291 30.64 9.86 31.48
CA ARG A 291 31.29 9.06 30.44
C ARG A 291 32.43 8.27 31.09
N TRP A 292 32.91 7.20 30.48
CA TRP A 292 33.94 6.36 31.12
C TRP A 292 35.31 7.03 31.19
N ASN A 293 35.74 7.65 30.09
CA ASN A 293 37.10 8.17 29.95
C ASN A 293 37.12 9.48 29.14
N GLY A 294 36.91 10.60 29.82
CA GLY A 294 37.04 11.94 29.27
C GLY A 294 38.49 12.39 29.05
N PRO A 295 38.69 13.49 28.29
CA PRO A 295 39.99 14.11 28.10
C PRO A 295 40.56 14.57 29.45
N GLU A 296 41.90 14.62 29.58
CA GLU A 296 42.57 14.85 30.88
C GLU A 296 42.08 16.10 31.62
N GLU A 297 41.76 17.17 30.89
CA GLU A 297 41.29 18.46 31.42
C GLU A 297 39.92 18.38 32.13
N GLU A 298 39.07 17.44 31.73
CA GLU A 298 37.72 17.22 32.29
C GLU A 298 37.63 15.90 33.06
N ALA A 299 38.72 15.12 33.06
CA ALA A 299 38.70 13.74 33.52
C ALA A 299 38.45 13.61 35.02
N GLU A 300 38.90 14.57 35.82
CA GLU A 300 38.63 14.60 37.27
C GLU A 300 37.15 14.77 37.60
N GLN A 301 36.37 15.37 36.70
CA GLN A 301 34.96 15.67 36.94
C GLN A 301 34.03 14.66 36.27
N TRP A 302 34.37 14.23 35.05
CA TRP A 302 33.41 13.52 34.20
C TRP A 302 33.82 12.08 33.86
N SER A 303 35.04 11.64 34.19
CA SER A 303 35.47 10.27 33.88
C SER A 303 35.09 9.31 35.00
N ILE A 304 34.02 8.53 34.80
CA ILE A 304 33.52 7.53 35.77
C ILE A 304 34.63 6.58 36.22
N ARG A 305 35.64 6.27 35.39
CA ARG A 305 36.79 5.45 35.80
C ARG A 305 37.58 6.01 37.00
N ARG A 306 37.45 7.31 37.29
CA ARG A 306 38.07 8.02 38.42
C ARG A 306 37.14 8.18 39.63
N HIS A 307 35.88 7.75 39.54
CA HIS A 307 34.88 7.85 40.62
C HIS A 307 34.43 6.45 41.08
N PRO A 308 35.16 5.79 42.01
CA PRO A 308 34.86 4.43 42.47
C PRO A 308 33.42 4.25 42.99
N ALA A 309 32.85 5.28 43.63
CA ALA A 309 31.50 5.24 44.15
C ALA A 309 30.44 5.10 43.05
N VAL A 310 30.63 5.79 41.92
CA VAL A 310 29.75 5.67 40.73
C VAL A 310 29.91 4.31 40.07
N ILE A 311 31.14 3.78 40.00
CA ILE A 311 31.38 2.42 39.50
C ILE A 311 30.64 1.39 40.36
N GLU A 312 30.66 1.54 41.69
CA GLU A 312 29.97 0.63 42.59
C GLU A 312 28.44 0.76 42.50
N ASP A 313 27.92 1.97 42.37
CA ASP A 313 26.50 2.21 42.11
C ASP A 313 26.05 1.56 40.79
N PHE A 314 26.86 1.67 39.73
CA PHE A 314 26.62 0.97 38.47
C PHE A 314 26.68 -0.56 38.61
N ARG A 315 27.61 -1.12 39.40
CA ARG A 315 27.63 -2.57 39.70
C ARG A 315 26.36 -3.03 40.42
N ARG A 316 25.86 -2.24 41.36
CA ARG A 316 24.58 -2.52 42.02
C ARG A 316 23.42 -2.46 41.04
N ALA A 317 23.39 -1.48 40.12
CA ALA A 317 22.39 -1.45 39.06
C ALA A 317 22.45 -2.68 38.14
N LEU A 318 23.64 -3.17 37.79
CA LEU A 318 23.85 -4.38 36.96
C LEU A 318 23.37 -5.67 37.63
N ALA A 319 23.17 -5.68 38.96
CA ALA A 319 22.56 -6.81 39.66
C ALA A 319 21.06 -6.99 39.32
N HIS A 320 20.41 -5.95 38.78
CA HIS A 320 19.03 -5.99 38.32
C HIS A 320 18.91 -6.43 36.85
N ASP A 321 17.68 -6.75 36.41
CA ASP A 321 17.37 -7.21 35.04
C ASP A 321 16.63 -6.14 34.23
N TYR A 322 17.15 -4.91 34.21
CA TYR A 322 16.53 -3.80 33.48
C TYR A 322 16.64 -4.00 31.97
N ARG A 323 15.49 -4.15 31.30
CA ARG A 323 15.40 -4.47 29.87
C ARG A 323 14.28 -3.72 29.19
N TRP A 324 14.51 -3.33 27.95
CA TRP A 324 13.40 -3.07 27.06
C TRP A 324 12.91 -4.39 26.45
N ARG A 325 11.65 -4.43 26.07
CA ARG A 325 10.98 -5.60 25.51
C ARG A 325 10.73 -5.36 24.04
N LEU A 326 11.12 -6.32 23.21
CA LEU A 326 10.64 -6.35 21.83
C LEU A 326 9.11 -6.30 21.85
N PRO A 327 8.46 -5.48 20.99
CA PRO A 327 7.01 -5.49 20.91
C PRO A 327 6.54 -6.92 20.65
N ALA A 328 5.57 -7.39 21.43
CA ALA A 328 4.98 -8.70 21.20
C ALA A 328 4.45 -8.71 19.75
N ARG A 329 4.83 -9.72 18.97
CA ARG A 329 4.37 -9.83 17.59
C ARG A 329 2.84 -9.85 17.62
N PRO A 330 2.14 -8.87 17.00
CA PRO A 330 0.68 -8.79 17.05
C PRO A 330 0.07 -10.11 16.56
N GLU A 331 -1.05 -10.56 17.12
CA GLU A 331 -1.64 -11.84 16.68
C GLU A 331 -2.07 -11.81 15.20
N TYR A 332 -2.57 -10.65 14.76
CA TYR A 332 -3.12 -10.43 13.43
C TYR A 332 -2.39 -9.26 12.77
N ARG A 333 -1.47 -9.55 11.86
CA ARG A 333 -0.77 -8.53 11.08
C ARG A 333 -0.36 -9.07 9.72
N ALA A 334 -0.71 -8.35 8.67
CA ALA A 334 -0.31 -8.65 7.31
C ALA A 334 0.52 -7.49 6.75
N LEU A 335 1.56 -7.82 6.00
CA LEU A 335 2.28 -6.85 5.19
C LEU A 335 2.00 -7.13 3.72
N PHE A 336 1.46 -6.16 3.01
CA PHE A 336 1.32 -6.23 1.56
C PHE A 336 2.67 -5.90 0.93
N LEU A 337 3.30 -6.91 0.32
CA LEU A 337 4.58 -6.76 -0.38
C LEU A 337 4.35 -6.24 -1.80
N THR A 338 3.33 -6.80 -2.48
CA THR A 338 2.84 -6.30 -3.78
C THR A 338 1.34 -6.43 -3.85
N GLN A 339 0.70 -5.47 -4.51
CA GLN A 339 -0.74 -5.43 -4.71
C GLN A 339 -1.02 -4.54 -5.92
N ASN A 340 -1.43 -5.15 -7.02
CA ASN A 340 -1.49 -4.51 -8.32
C ASN A 340 -2.93 -4.18 -8.72
N THR A 341 -3.71 -3.59 -7.81
CA THR A 341 -5.08 -3.17 -8.15
C THR A 341 -5.02 -2.02 -9.17
N PRO A 342 -5.72 -2.13 -10.32
CA PRO A 342 -5.76 -1.05 -11.29
C PRO A 342 -6.50 0.16 -10.70
N VAL A 343 -6.01 1.35 -11.01
CA VAL A 343 -6.63 2.63 -10.58
C VAL A 343 -7.91 2.96 -11.35
N LYS A 344 -8.25 2.17 -12.37
CA LYS A 344 -9.48 2.27 -13.16
C LYS A 344 -10.12 0.90 -13.31
N MET A 345 -11.43 0.83 -13.15
CA MET A 345 -12.24 -0.37 -13.39
C MET A 345 -13.52 0.03 -14.11
N VAL A 346 -14.19 -0.92 -14.75
CA VAL A 346 -15.52 -0.71 -15.31
C VAL A 346 -16.59 -1.07 -14.28
N ALA A 347 -17.72 -0.37 -14.26
CA ALA A 347 -18.81 -0.63 -13.34
C ALA A 347 -19.33 -2.08 -13.44
N GLY A 348 -19.35 -2.78 -12.30
CA GLY A 348 -19.77 -4.19 -12.18
C GLY A 348 -18.76 -5.23 -12.69
N GLU A 349 -17.59 -4.81 -13.15
CA GLU A 349 -16.51 -5.69 -13.61
C GLU A 349 -15.90 -6.49 -12.45
N THR A 350 -15.55 -7.76 -12.70
CA THR A 350 -14.68 -8.55 -11.81
C THR A 350 -13.29 -8.66 -12.43
N ILE A 351 -12.27 -8.35 -11.65
CA ILE A 351 -10.87 -8.50 -12.06
C ILE A 351 -10.11 -9.44 -11.12
N TYR A 352 -8.91 -9.82 -11.57
CA TYR A 352 -7.94 -10.62 -10.83
C TYR A 352 -6.70 -9.77 -10.52
N VAL A 353 -6.31 -9.71 -9.25
CA VAL A 353 -5.25 -8.85 -8.73
C VAL A 353 -4.14 -9.72 -8.15
N PRO A 354 -2.98 -9.82 -8.82
CA PRO A 354 -1.80 -10.46 -8.24
C PRO A 354 -1.40 -9.76 -6.95
N THR A 355 -1.36 -10.52 -5.85
CA THR A 355 -1.12 -10.00 -4.51
C THR A 355 -0.10 -10.88 -3.79
N ARG A 356 0.93 -10.27 -3.20
CA ARG A 356 1.92 -10.93 -2.33
C ARG A 356 1.83 -10.36 -0.93
N LEU A 357 1.70 -11.25 0.05
CA LEU A 357 1.55 -10.93 1.46
C LEU A 357 2.66 -11.59 2.28
N ARG A 358 3.05 -10.96 3.38
CA ARG A 358 3.85 -11.58 4.45
C ARG A 358 3.07 -11.61 5.76
N ASN A 359 3.12 -12.74 6.46
CA ASN A 359 2.55 -12.86 7.78
C ASN A 359 3.46 -12.20 8.82
N GLU A 360 3.10 -10.99 9.24
CA GLU A 360 3.80 -10.29 10.32
C GLU A 360 3.18 -10.54 11.70
N GLY A 361 2.14 -11.36 11.74
CA GLY A 361 1.46 -11.75 12.96
C GLY A 361 2.13 -12.94 13.65
N SER A 362 1.71 -13.24 14.88
CA SER A 362 2.15 -14.44 15.60
C SER A 362 1.36 -15.70 15.26
N ARG A 363 0.15 -15.58 14.71
CA ARG A 363 -0.68 -16.72 14.31
C ARG A 363 -0.32 -17.22 12.91
N THR A 364 -0.21 -18.53 12.74
CA THR A 364 -0.21 -19.15 11.41
C THR A 364 -1.56 -18.93 10.73
N TRP A 365 -1.54 -18.43 9.50
CA TRP A 365 -2.75 -18.30 8.68
C TRP A 365 -3.08 -19.66 8.09
N LEU A 366 -4.12 -20.31 8.60
CA LEU A 366 -4.57 -21.61 8.09
C LEU A 366 -5.38 -21.40 6.80
N CYS A 367 -5.06 -22.11 5.72
CA CYS A 367 -5.80 -21.98 4.45
C CYS A 367 -7.12 -22.74 4.44
N GLY A 368 -7.30 -23.71 5.35
CA GLY A 368 -8.49 -24.53 5.49
C GLY A 368 -8.97 -24.68 6.94
N GLY A 369 -9.93 -25.56 7.16
CA GLY A 369 -10.53 -25.82 8.48
C GLY A 369 -11.82 -25.02 8.73
N SER A 370 -12.25 -24.96 9.99
CA SER A 370 -13.51 -24.31 10.39
C SER A 370 -13.47 -22.78 10.34
N ASN A 371 -12.28 -22.18 10.46
CA ASN A 371 -12.05 -20.74 10.48
C ASN A 371 -10.80 -20.40 9.64
N PRO A 372 -10.84 -20.61 8.31
CA PRO A 372 -9.67 -20.34 7.47
C PRO A 372 -9.37 -18.83 7.43
N PHE A 373 -8.14 -18.51 7.04
CA PHE A 373 -7.73 -17.16 6.74
C PHE A 373 -7.88 -16.91 5.24
N CYS A 374 -8.38 -15.73 4.89
CA CYS A 374 -8.53 -15.31 3.49
C CYS A 374 -8.26 -13.82 3.33
N LEU A 375 -7.95 -13.42 2.09
CA LEU A 375 -7.85 -12.01 1.70
C LEU A 375 -9.21 -11.54 1.18
N ALA A 376 -9.77 -10.49 1.76
CA ALA A 376 -11.03 -9.90 1.33
C ALA A 376 -10.86 -8.41 1.02
N SER A 377 -11.91 -7.81 0.48
CA SER A 377 -11.92 -6.39 0.14
C SER A 377 -13.24 -5.72 0.50
N ARG A 378 -13.17 -4.41 0.77
CA ARG A 378 -14.32 -3.55 1.06
C ARG A 378 -14.22 -2.24 0.29
N TRP A 379 -15.34 -1.77 -0.22
CA TRP A 379 -15.44 -0.52 -0.98
C TRP A 379 -15.99 0.59 -0.11
N TYR A 380 -15.46 1.80 -0.26
CA TYR A 380 -15.92 3.00 0.41
C TYR A 380 -16.10 4.14 -0.60
N ASP A 381 -17.15 4.95 -0.42
CA ASP A 381 -17.34 6.17 -1.20
C ASP A 381 -16.41 7.32 -0.71
N GLU A 382 -16.55 8.50 -1.33
CA GLU A 382 -15.77 9.68 -0.95
C GLU A 382 -16.09 10.16 0.47
N ASP A 383 -17.33 9.94 0.94
CA ASP A 383 -17.79 10.25 2.30
C ASP A 383 -17.37 9.17 3.33
N ASN A 384 -16.56 8.19 2.93
CA ASN A 384 -16.09 7.09 3.78
C ASN A 384 -17.20 6.11 4.23
N ARG A 385 -18.34 6.08 3.53
CA ARG A 385 -19.41 5.09 3.76
C ARG A 385 -19.11 3.83 2.98
N GLU A 386 -19.35 2.68 3.59
CA GLU A 386 -19.16 1.37 2.94
C GLU A 386 -20.18 1.17 1.82
N VAL A 387 -19.70 0.76 0.65
CA VAL A 387 -20.49 0.50 -0.55
C VAL A 387 -20.53 -1.00 -0.78
N LEU A 388 -21.73 -1.56 -0.83
CA LEU A 388 -21.91 -2.98 -1.08
C LEU A 388 -21.81 -3.28 -2.58
N VAL A 389 -21.06 -4.32 -2.90
CA VAL A 389 -20.99 -4.90 -4.25
C VAL A 389 -21.85 -6.16 -4.32
N PRO A 390 -22.38 -6.52 -5.50
CA PRO A 390 -23.20 -7.73 -5.66
C PRO A 390 -22.49 -9.03 -5.22
N VAL A 391 -21.17 -9.11 -5.43
CA VAL A 391 -20.35 -10.26 -5.04
C VAL A 391 -19.13 -9.77 -4.26
N ALA A 392 -19.07 -10.12 -2.97
CA ALA A 392 -17.90 -9.91 -2.13
C ALA A 392 -17.05 -11.19 -2.11
N TYR A 393 -15.82 -11.12 -2.61
CA TYR A 393 -14.91 -12.27 -2.66
C TYR A 393 -14.08 -12.40 -1.38
N HIS A 394 -14.08 -13.61 -0.83
CA HIS A 394 -13.17 -14.06 0.22
C HIS A 394 -12.14 -14.99 -0.44
N ASN A 395 -10.93 -14.48 -0.68
CA ASN A 395 -9.92 -15.15 -1.49
C ASN A 395 -9.08 -16.09 -0.61
N HIS A 396 -9.29 -17.39 -0.78
CA HIS A 396 -8.59 -18.42 -0.02
C HIS A 396 -7.08 -18.42 -0.31
N LEU A 397 -6.30 -18.67 0.74
CA LEU A 397 -4.86 -18.84 0.62
C LEU A 397 -4.55 -20.20 -0.03
N PRO A 398 -3.48 -20.32 -0.84
CA PRO A 398 -3.10 -21.59 -1.48
C PRO A 398 -2.48 -22.61 -0.52
N ARG A 399 -1.98 -22.15 0.65
CA ARG A 399 -1.35 -22.97 1.69
C ARG A 399 -1.41 -22.26 3.05
N ASP A 400 -1.13 -23.00 4.12
CA ASP A 400 -0.89 -22.41 5.43
C ASP A 400 0.34 -21.48 5.39
N VAL A 401 0.29 -20.37 6.12
CA VAL A 401 1.35 -19.34 6.13
C VAL A 401 1.79 -19.07 7.56
N ALA A 402 2.95 -19.59 7.95
CA ALA A 402 3.49 -19.38 9.29
C ALA A 402 3.98 -17.93 9.50
N ALA A 403 4.19 -17.57 10.76
CA ALA A 403 4.67 -16.25 11.14
C ALA A 403 6.03 -15.94 10.47
N GLY A 404 6.11 -14.86 9.68
CA GLY A 404 7.27 -14.45 8.88
C GLY A 404 7.28 -14.98 7.45
N GLU A 405 6.41 -15.94 7.10
CA GLU A 405 6.34 -16.48 5.74
C GLU A 405 5.54 -15.59 4.79
N GLU A 406 5.81 -15.77 3.51
CA GLU A 406 5.16 -15.05 2.42
C GLU A 406 4.25 -15.96 1.60
N VAL A 407 3.21 -15.37 1.02
CA VAL A 407 2.25 -16.06 0.17
C VAL A 407 1.87 -15.17 -1.01
N GLU A 408 1.72 -15.78 -2.17
CA GLU A 408 1.23 -15.14 -3.38
C GLU A 408 -0.12 -15.74 -3.75
N LEU A 409 -1.06 -14.89 -4.15
CA LEU A 409 -2.37 -15.31 -4.64
C LEU A 409 -2.90 -14.34 -5.69
N LEU A 410 -3.77 -14.86 -6.55
CA LEU A 410 -4.50 -14.08 -7.53
C LEU A 410 -5.88 -13.72 -6.95
N ALA A 411 -5.99 -12.53 -6.36
CA ALA A 411 -7.17 -12.11 -5.60
C ALA A 411 -8.26 -11.52 -6.51
N ARG A 412 -9.50 -12.00 -6.38
CA ARG A 412 -10.66 -11.50 -7.11
C ARG A 412 -11.29 -10.32 -6.41
N VAL A 413 -11.74 -9.34 -7.19
CA VAL A 413 -12.55 -8.20 -6.71
C VAL A 413 -13.56 -7.77 -7.78
N MET A 414 -14.79 -7.48 -7.35
CA MET A 414 -15.83 -6.86 -8.18
C MET A 414 -15.91 -5.36 -7.86
N SER A 415 -16.02 -4.51 -8.88
CA SER A 415 -16.27 -3.08 -8.70
C SER A 415 -17.74 -2.77 -8.39
N PRO A 416 -18.02 -1.60 -7.78
CA PRO A 416 -19.38 -1.06 -7.69
C PRO A 416 -20.08 -1.01 -9.05
N ALA A 417 -21.38 -1.26 -9.07
CA ALA A 417 -22.21 -1.16 -10.28
C ALA A 417 -22.50 0.29 -10.70
N THR A 418 -22.20 1.26 -9.84
CA THR A 418 -22.37 2.69 -10.12
C THR A 418 -21.02 3.31 -10.47
N PRO A 419 -20.90 4.05 -11.58
CA PRO A 419 -19.68 4.79 -11.89
C PRO A 419 -19.39 5.86 -10.84
N GLY A 420 -18.12 6.09 -10.55
CA GLY A 420 -17.70 7.04 -9.53
C GLY A 420 -16.29 6.78 -9.03
N ARG A 421 -15.85 7.59 -8.08
CA ARG A 421 -14.54 7.42 -7.43
C ARG A 421 -14.72 6.76 -6.08
N TYR A 422 -13.94 5.71 -5.82
CA TYR A 422 -14.06 4.90 -4.62
C TYR A 422 -12.70 4.59 -4.00
N ARG A 423 -12.73 4.19 -2.72
CA ARG A 423 -11.59 3.60 -2.02
C ARG A 423 -11.84 2.11 -1.83
N LEU A 424 -11.00 1.29 -2.45
CA LEU A 424 -10.96 -0.16 -2.24
C LEU A 424 -9.95 -0.48 -1.15
N ARG A 425 -10.40 -1.07 -0.04
CA ARG A 425 -9.54 -1.54 1.04
C ARG A 425 -9.41 -3.05 1.00
N TRP A 426 -8.19 -3.54 0.85
CA TRP A 426 -7.79 -4.93 0.99
C TRP A 426 -7.36 -5.25 2.41
N GLU A 427 -7.78 -6.40 2.92
CA GLU A 427 -7.53 -6.78 4.30
C GLU A 427 -7.62 -8.29 4.50
N MET A 428 -6.77 -8.84 5.38
CA MET A 428 -6.88 -10.23 5.81
C MET A 428 -8.05 -10.42 6.77
N VAL A 429 -8.72 -11.56 6.65
CA VAL A 429 -9.85 -11.99 7.47
C VAL A 429 -9.53 -13.36 8.05
N HIS A 430 -9.81 -13.53 9.34
CA HIS A 430 -9.89 -14.83 9.99
C HIS A 430 -11.38 -15.20 10.08
N GLU A 431 -11.81 -16.11 9.21
CA GLU A 431 -13.23 -16.40 8.96
C GLU A 431 -13.99 -16.77 10.22
N GLY A 432 -15.17 -16.16 10.41
CA GLY A 432 -15.98 -16.36 11.61
C GLY A 432 -15.39 -15.81 12.92
N VAL A 433 -14.20 -15.18 12.90
CA VAL A 433 -13.50 -14.68 14.09
C VAL A 433 -13.32 -13.17 14.04
N THR A 434 -12.49 -12.64 13.14
CA THR A 434 -12.21 -11.20 13.06
C THR A 434 -11.61 -10.78 11.72
N TRP A 435 -11.88 -9.53 11.36
CA TRP A 435 -11.11 -8.77 10.37
C TRP A 435 -9.82 -8.26 11.02
N PHE A 436 -8.68 -8.30 10.32
CA PHE A 436 -7.38 -7.90 10.89
C PHE A 436 -7.35 -6.42 11.31
N GLY A 437 -8.09 -5.57 10.63
CA GLY A 437 -8.21 -4.15 10.91
C GLY A 437 -9.03 -3.83 12.15
N ARG A 438 -9.88 -4.75 12.62
CA ARG A 438 -10.43 -4.65 14.00
C ARG A 438 -9.36 -4.91 15.06
N GLN A 439 -8.25 -5.54 14.69
CA GLN A 439 -7.10 -5.84 15.55
C GLN A 439 -5.94 -4.84 15.33
N GLY A 440 -6.19 -3.73 14.61
CA GLY A 440 -5.21 -2.65 14.40
C GLY A 440 -4.34 -2.80 13.15
N ASP A 441 -4.65 -3.73 12.24
CA ASP A 441 -4.02 -3.80 10.92
C ASP A 441 -4.63 -2.76 9.95
N ALA A 442 -3.80 -1.97 9.28
CA ALA A 442 -4.31 -0.94 8.37
C ALA A 442 -4.87 -1.54 7.06
N GLY A 443 -4.48 -2.76 6.70
CA GLY A 443 -4.67 -3.31 5.36
C GLY A 443 -3.97 -2.46 4.31
N GLN A 444 -4.48 -2.51 3.07
CA GLN A 444 -4.03 -1.64 1.99
C GLN A 444 -5.21 -0.98 1.30
N THR A 445 -5.17 0.34 1.13
CA THR A 445 -6.24 1.09 0.46
C THR A 445 -5.75 1.62 -0.88
N VAL A 446 -6.55 1.43 -1.92
CA VAL A 446 -6.33 1.92 -3.28
C VAL A 446 -7.51 2.79 -3.70
N VAL A 447 -7.23 3.94 -4.31
CA VAL A 447 -8.26 4.77 -4.92
C VAL A 447 -8.51 4.27 -6.33
N VAL A 448 -9.76 3.93 -6.65
CA VAL A 448 -10.17 3.39 -7.94
C VAL A 448 -11.26 4.26 -8.54
N GLU A 449 -11.07 4.66 -9.80
CA GLU A 449 -12.10 5.29 -10.62
C GLU A 449 -12.90 4.21 -11.36
N VAL A 450 -14.18 4.09 -11.04
CA VAL A 450 -15.11 3.17 -11.69
C VAL A 450 -15.79 3.90 -12.84
N LEU A 451 -15.50 3.46 -14.05
CA LEU A 451 -16.01 4.01 -15.31
C LEU A 451 -17.37 3.39 -15.68
N PRO A 452 -18.22 4.11 -16.44
CA PRO A 452 -19.43 3.53 -17.01
C PRO A 452 -19.14 2.28 -17.85
N ALA A 453 -20.01 1.27 -17.76
CA ALA A 453 -19.95 0.12 -18.65
C ALA A 453 -20.15 0.55 -20.12
N PRO A 454 -19.43 -0.05 -21.08
CA PRO A 454 -19.64 0.25 -22.50
C PRO A 454 -21.08 -0.10 -22.90
N LEU A 455 -21.76 0.82 -23.59
CA LEU A 455 -23.11 0.59 -24.10
C LEU A 455 -23.05 -0.06 -25.50
N PRO A 456 -24.01 -0.95 -25.85
CA PRO A 456 -24.22 -1.38 -27.23
C PRO A 456 -24.35 -0.18 -28.16
N ARG A 457 -23.85 -0.30 -29.39
CA ARG A 457 -24.02 0.75 -30.41
C ARG A 457 -25.50 1.08 -30.58
N LYS A 458 -25.87 2.36 -30.46
CA LYS A 458 -27.23 2.82 -30.80
C LYS A 458 -27.51 2.49 -32.27
N PRO A 459 -28.59 1.73 -32.60
CA PRO A 459 -28.91 1.49 -34.00
C PRO A 459 -29.27 2.80 -34.71
N PRO A 460 -29.14 2.87 -36.05
CA PRO A 460 -29.70 3.98 -36.81
C PRO A 460 -31.22 4.00 -36.61
N ILE A 461 -31.73 5.11 -36.06
CA ILE A 461 -33.16 5.31 -35.77
C ILE A 461 -33.60 6.55 -36.54
N GLU A 462 -34.64 6.39 -37.37
CA GLU A 462 -35.31 7.48 -38.07
C GLU A 462 -36.38 8.07 -37.15
N GLU A 463 -36.23 9.33 -36.75
CA GLU A 463 -37.21 10.04 -35.93
C GLU A 463 -38.32 10.59 -36.82
N ILE A 464 -39.52 10.00 -36.78
CA ILE A 464 -40.65 10.42 -37.64
C ILE A 464 -41.81 11.03 -36.86
N MET A 465 -41.68 11.19 -35.54
CA MET A 465 -42.73 11.63 -34.62
C MET A 465 -43.52 12.86 -35.09
N ASP A 466 -42.82 13.88 -35.58
CA ASP A 466 -43.41 15.15 -36.02
C ASP A 466 -44.18 15.05 -37.34
N THR A 467 -44.01 13.93 -38.04
CA THR A 467 -44.60 13.69 -39.36
C THR A 467 -45.78 12.72 -39.31
N LEU A 468 -46.12 12.22 -38.11
CA LEU A 468 -47.23 11.31 -37.87
C LEU A 468 -48.52 12.06 -37.54
N ALA A 469 -49.67 11.49 -37.89
CA ALA A 469 -50.96 12.02 -37.50
C ALA A 469 -51.09 12.09 -35.96
N GLN A 470 -51.61 13.21 -35.46
CA GLN A 470 -51.88 13.43 -34.04
C GLN A 470 -53.29 13.98 -33.86
N HIS A 471 -53.93 13.63 -32.75
CA HIS A 471 -55.24 14.19 -32.43
C HIS A 471 -55.12 15.69 -32.08
N PRO A 472 -56.02 16.56 -32.56
CA PRO A 472 -55.90 18.01 -32.35
C PRO A 472 -55.79 18.39 -30.86
N THR A 473 -56.62 17.77 -30.00
CA THR A 473 -56.75 18.15 -28.58
C THR A 473 -56.30 17.11 -27.55
N ARG A 474 -56.14 15.83 -27.91
CA ARG A 474 -55.83 14.76 -26.95
C ARG A 474 -54.32 14.57 -26.86
N ARG A 475 -53.81 14.27 -25.67
CA ARG A 475 -52.38 14.01 -25.42
C ARG A 475 -52.23 12.75 -24.58
N TYR A 476 -51.17 12.00 -24.84
CA TYR A 476 -50.78 10.90 -23.96
C TYR A 476 -50.23 11.44 -22.63
N ALA A 477 -50.43 10.68 -21.55
CA ALA A 477 -49.77 10.95 -20.28
C ALA A 477 -48.25 10.69 -20.40
N ARG A 478 -47.48 11.19 -19.44
CA ARG A 478 -46.02 10.97 -19.37
C ARG A 478 -45.63 10.33 -18.05
N ARG A 479 -44.53 9.58 -18.07
CA ARG A 479 -43.85 8.96 -16.92
C ARG A 479 -42.40 9.42 -16.82
N THR A 480 -41.76 9.19 -15.68
CA THR A 480 -40.29 9.32 -15.58
C THR A 480 -39.61 8.13 -16.26
N ARG A 481 -38.34 8.28 -16.62
CA ARG A 481 -37.61 7.25 -17.35
C ARG A 481 -37.36 6.00 -16.49
N GLU A 482 -37.19 6.18 -15.18
CA GLU A 482 -36.99 5.12 -14.17
C GLU A 482 -38.27 4.30 -13.91
N ALA A 483 -39.43 4.80 -14.33
CA ALA A 483 -40.69 4.08 -14.26
C ALA A 483 -40.85 3.05 -15.39
N ILE A 484 -39.97 3.06 -16.42
CA ILE A 484 -39.97 2.05 -17.47
C ILE A 484 -39.41 0.75 -16.90
N ARG A 485 -40.16 -0.35 -17.05
CA ARG A 485 -39.79 -1.68 -16.55
C ARG A 485 -39.80 -2.77 -17.61
N SER A 486 -40.38 -2.52 -18.79
CA SER A 486 -40.44 -3.54 -19.86
C SER A 486 -40.31 -3.00 -21.28
N LEU A 487 -39.82 -3.86 -22.17
CA LEU A 487 -39.80 -3.65 -23.62
C LEU A 487 -40.79 -4.64 -24.24
N VAL A 488 -41.88 -4.14 -24.84
CA VAL A 488 -43.02 -4.95 -25.26
C VAL A 488 -43.00 -5.14 -26.77
N ILE A 489 -42.88 -6.39 -27.22
CA ILE A 489 -42.85 -6.75 -28.63
C ILE A 489 -44.27 -6.93 -29.18
N HIS A 490 -44.52 -6.28 -30.31
CA HIS A 490 -45.76 -6.32 -31.08
C HIS A 490 -45.52 -6.73 -32.53
N HIS A 491 -46.57 -7.20 -33.19
CA HIS A 491 -46.68 -7.24 -34.65
C HIS A 491 -47.83 -6.35 -35.12
N SER A 492 -47.79 -5.89 -36.36
CA SER A 492 -48.80 -4.97 -36.89
C SER A 492 -50.06 -5.68 -37.44
N VAL A 493 -49.97 -6.97 -37.81
CA VAL A 493 -51.02 -7.77 -38.46
C VAL A 493 -51.51 -7.17 -39.79
N VAL A 494 -50.75 -6.23 -40.34
CA VAL A 494 -51.05 -5.60 -41.63
C VAL A 494 -49.98 -5.98 -42.65
N PRO A 495 -50.30 -5.93 -43.96
CA PRO A 495 -49.33 -6.19 -45.00
C PRO A 495 -48.10 -5.27 -44.88
N PRO A 496 -46.91 -5.71 -45.33
CA PRO A 496 -45.67 -4.91 -45.34
C PRO A 496 -45.79 -3.51 -45.96
N SER A 497 -46.75 -3.32 -46.87
CA SER A 497 -47.02 -2.04 -47.54
C SER A 497 -47.65 -0.98 -46.63
N VAL A 498 -48.11 -1.35 -45.44
CA VAL A 498 -48.70 -0.41 -44.48
C VAL A 498 -47.61 0.13 -43.55
N ASP A 499 -47.35 1.43 -43.65
CA ASP A 499 -46.29 2.10 -42.89
C ASP A 499 -46.78 2.67 -41.54
N ALA A 500 -45.83 3.22 -40.76
CA ALA A 500 -46.13 3.85 -39.47
C ALA A 500 -47.08 5.06 -39.59
N ARG A 501 -47.07 5.79 -40.72
CA ARG A 501 -47.94 6.96 -40.95
C ARG A 501 -49.39 6.53 -41.08
N GLN A 502 -49.64 5.47 -41.85
CA GLN A 502 -50.98 4.90 -42.02
C GLN A 502 -51.51 4.30 -40.71
N ILE A 503 -50.65 3.64 -39.92
CA ILE A 503 -51.04 3.15 -38.58
C ILE A 503 -51.35 4.31 -37.64
N ALA A 504 -50.57 5.39 -37.66
CA ALA A 504 -50.84 6.60 -36.88
C ALA A 504 -52.19 7.23 -37.26
N GLN A 505 -52.45 7.36 -38.57
CA GLN A 505 -53.72 7.88 -39.09
C GLN A 505 -54.91 7.03 -38.64
N TYR A 506 -54.80 5.70 -38.74
CA TYR A 506 -55.84 4.79 -38.26
C TYR A 506 -56.09 4.94 -36.75
N HIS A 507 -55.03 5.02 -35.92
CA HIS A 507 -55.17 5.21 -34.48
C HIS A 507 -55.84 6.54 -34.12
N VAL A 508 -55.54 7.62 -34.84
CA VAL A 508 -56.14 8.94 -34.59
C VAL A 508 -57.58 9.01 -35.11
N GLU A 509 -57.80 8.69 -36.39
CA GLU A 509 -59.08 8.92 -37.06
C GLU A 509 -60.12 7.86 -36.71
N GLN A 510 -59.72 6.59 -36.62
CA GLN A 510 -60.66 5.48 -36.41
C GLN A 510 -60.78 5.09 -34.94
N ARG A 511 -59.72 5.25 -34.14
CA ARG A 511 -59.75 4.94 -32.69
C ARG A 511 -59.81 6.16 -31.78
N GLY A 512 -59.66 7.38 -32.31
CA GLY A 512 -59.68 8.61 -31.52
C GLY A 512 -58.50 8.73 -30.54
N TRP A 513 -57.40 8.02 -30.77
CA TRP A 513 -56.24 8.05 -29.88
C TRP A 513 -55.44 9.35 -30.07
N PRO A 514 -54.68 9.81 -29.04
CA PRO A 514 -53.81 10.98 -29.17
C PRO A 514 -52.80 10.92 -30.33
N GLY A 515 -52.35 9.71 -30.70
CA GLY A 515 -51.39 9.45 -31.78
C GLY A 515 -51.16 7.95 -31.94
N ILE A 516 -50.09 7.55 -32.63
CA ILE A 516 -49.69 6.13 -32.74
C ILE A 516 -49.44 5.49 -31.36
N GLY A 517 -49.80 4.22 -31.21
CA GLY A 517 -49.71 3.49 -29.94
C GLY A 517 -48.33 2.92 -29.61
N TYR A 518 -47.41 2.84 -30.57
CA TYR A 518 -46.08 2.25 -30.37
C TYR A 518 -45.01 3.33 -30.19
N HIS A 519 -43.89 2.97 -29.57
CA HIS A 519 -42.72 3.85 -29.43
C HIS A 519 -41.77 3.66 -30.60
N PHE A 520 -41.58 2.41 -31.02
CA PHE A 520 -40.78 2.07 -32.19
C PHE A 520 -41.59 1.23 -33.18
N PHE A 521 -41.30 1.43 -34.46
CA PHE A 521 -41.81 0.66 -35.58
C PHE A 521 -40.64 0.14 -36.41
N ILE A 522 -40.62 -1.14 -36.76
CA ILE A 522 -39.52 -1.77 -37.50
C ILE A 522 -40.06 -2.36 -38.80
N THR A 523 -39.55 -1.91 -39.95
CA THR A 523 -39.93 -2.44 -41.28
C THR A 523 -39.33 -3.84 -41.53
N PRO A 524 -39.83 -4.61 -42.51
CA PRO A 524 -39.26 -5.93 -42.85
C PRO A 524 -37.77 -5.88 -43.26
N GLU A 525 -37.31 -4.75 -43.79
CA GLU A 525 -35.92 -4.50 -44.18
C GLU A 525 -35.02 -4.15 -42.97
N GLY A 526 -35.60 -4.01 -41.77
CA GLY A 526 -34.86 -3.67 -40.55
C GLY A 526 -34.70 -2.17 -40.30
N HIS A 527 -35.46 -1.31 -40.99
CA HIS A 527 -35.43 0.12 -40.71
C HIS A 527 -36.19 0.42 -39.42
N ILE A 528 -35.52 1.08 -38.47
CA ILE A 528 -36.10 1.41 -37.15
C ILE A 528 -36.59 2.85 -37.17
N GLN A 529 -37.87 3.02 -36.90
CA GLN A 529 -38.53 4.32 -36.84
C GLN A 529 -38.97 4.60 -35.41
N GLN A 530 -38.57 5.73 -34.85
CA GLN A 530 -39.07 6.20 -33.57
C GLN A 530 -40.32 7.07 -33.80
N THR A 531 -41.37 6.67 -33.10
CA THR A 531 -42.75 7.11 -33.34
C THR A 531 -43.39 7.74 -32.10
N GLN A 532 -42.83 7.52 -30.90
CA GLN A 532 -43.11 8.26 -29.67
C GLN A 532 -41.84 8.37 -28.79
N PRO A 533 -41.72 9.42 -27.95
CA PRO A 533 -40.71 9.48 -26.88
C PRO A 533 -40.88 8.35 -25.86
N LEU A 534 -39.79 7.89 -25.23
CA LEU A 534 -39.80 6.79 -24.24
C LEU A 534 -40.68 7.09 -23.01
N GLU A 535 -40.81 8.37 -22.64
CA GLU A 535 -41.58 8.83 -21.48
C GLU A 535 -43.08 8.90 -21.75
N VAL A 536 -43.53 8.68 -22.98
CA VAL A 536 -44.96 8.72 -23.34
C VAL A 536 -45.64 7.41 -22.96
N ILE A 537 -46.75 7.50 -22.23
CA ILE A 537 -47.62 6.35 -21.91
C ILE A 537 -48.60 6.17 -23.08
N SER A 538 -48.14 5.51 -24.16
CA SER A 538 -48.96 5.22 -25.34
C SER A 538 -49.85 3.98 -25.15
N TYR A 539 -50.87 3.82 -25.99
CA TYR A 539 -51.86 2.74 -25.85
C TYR A 539 -51.49 1.52 -26.69
N HIS A 540 -50.73 0.56 -26.14
CA HIS A 540 -50.28 -0.65 -26.86
C HIS A 540 -50.54 -1.96 -26.14
N ALA A 541 -50.40 -2.04 -24.81
CA ALA A 541 -50.34 -3.30 -24.06
C ALA A 541 -51.23 -3.34 -22.79
N GLY A 542 -52.37 -2.65 -22.80
CA GLY A 542 -53.30 -2.61 -21.66
C GLY A 542 -52.78 -1.76 -20.49
N GLU A 543 -53.47 -1.77 -19.34
CA GLU A 543 -53.21 -0.83 -18.25
C GLU A 543 -51.77 -0.91 -17.73
N VAL A 544 -51.31 -2.10 -17.33
CA VAL A 544 -49.94 -2.31 -16.81
C VAL A 544 -48.89 -2.10 -17.91
N GLY A 545 -49.06 -2.77 -19.06
CA GLY A 545 -48.08 -2.71 -20.15
C GLY A 545 -47.94 -1.31 -20.76
N ASN A 546 -48.99 -0.49 -20.74
CA ASN A 546 -48.88 0.92 -21.16
C ASN A 546 -48.07 1.74 -20.16
N GLN A 547 -48.32 1.57 -18.85
CA GLN A 547 -47.69 2.36 -17.80
C GLN A 547 -46.17 2.12 -17.74
N GLU A 548 -45.73 0.86 -17.79
CA GLU A 548 -44.32 0.51 -17.59
C GLU A 548 -43.57 0.11 -18.87
N GLY A 549 -44.27 0.01 -20.00
CA GLY A 549 -43.74 -0.58 -21.23
C GLY A 549 -43.40 0.41 -22.35
N VAL A 550 -42.28 0.15 -23.02
CA VAL A 550 -41.92 0.71 -24.33
C VAL A 550 -42.36 -0.27 -25.41
N GLY A 551 -43.37 0.10 -26.19
CA GLY A 551 -43.94 -0.74 -27.26
C GLY A 551 -43.12 -0.69 -28.55
N ILE A 552 -42.70 -1.84 -29.04
CA ILE A 552 -41.89 -2.03 -30.26
C ILE A 552 -42.68 -2.89 -31.24
N CYS A 553 -43.14 -2.31 -32.34
CA CYS A 553 -43.96 -2.99 -33.34
C CYS A 553 -43.13 -3.40 -34.55
N LEU A 554 -43.08 -4.70 -34.84
CA LEU A 554 -42.52 -5.24 -36.07
C LEU A 554 -43.62 -5.30 -37.13
N SER A 555 -43.39 -4.68 -38.29
CA SER A 555 -44.34 -4.70 -39.40
C SER A 555 -44.47 -6.12 -39.97
N GLY A 556 -45.69 -6.66 -39.98
CA GLY A 556 -46.00 -7.98 -40.52
C GLY A 556 -47.01 -8.77 -39.68
N ASN A 557 -47.31 -9.99 -40.17
CA ASN A 557 -48.12 -10.97 -39.46
C ASN A 557 -47.31 -12.25 -39.22
N PHE A 558 -46.90 -12.46 -37.97
CA PHE A 558 -46.04 -13.58 -37.57
C PHE A 558 -46.80 -14.75 -36.94
N ASN A 559 -48.06 -14.97 -37.34
CA ASN A 559 -48.83 -16.13 -36.90
C ASN A 559 -48.35 -17.45 -37.50
N GLU A 560 -47.72 -17.41 -38.67
CA GLU A 560 -47.27 -18.62 -39.38
C GLU A 560 -45.75 -18.66 -39.57
N GLN A 561 -45.13 -17.50 -39.83
CA GLN A 561 -43.70 -17.37 -40.09
C GLN A 561 -43.07 -16.35 -39.13
N PRO A 562 -41.79 -16.49 -38.76
CA PRO A 562 -41.09 -15.50 -37.95
C PRO A 562 -40.81 -14.21 -38.75
N PRO A 563 -40.42 -13.11 -38.08
CA PRO A 563 -39.89 -11.92 -38.75
C PRO A 563 -38.70 -12.25 -39.66
N PRO A 564 -38.54 -11.57 -40.81
CA PRO A 564 -37.33 -11.68 -41.63
C PRO A 564 -36.07 -11.34 -40.84
N GLU A 565 -34.95 -11.96 -41.21
CA GLU A 565 -33.67 -11.81 -40.51
C GLU A 565 -33.21 -10.34 -40.35
N PRO A 566 -33.30 -9.44 -41.36
CA PRO A 566 -32.94 -8.04 -41.17
C PRO A 566 -33.77 -7.33 -40.09
N GLN A 567 -35.08 -7.63 -40.04
CA GLN A 567 -36.00 -7.09 -39.04
C GLN A 567 -35.70 -7.63 -37.64
N LEU A 568 -35.38 -8.92 -37.52
CA LEU A 568 -35.01 -9.56 -36.26
C LEU A 568 -33.68 -8.98 -35.72
N ASN A 569 -32.68 -8.82 -36.58
CA ASN A 569 -31.38 -8.25 -36.22
C ASN A 569 -31.50 -6.78 -35.77
N ALA A 570 -32.33 -5.99 -36.46
CA ALA A 570 -32.62 -4.62 -36.07
C ALA A 570 -33.32 -4.55 -34.70
N ALA A 571 -34.30 -5.45 -34.46
CA ALA A 571 -34.97 -5.57 -33.17
C ALA A 571 -33.97 -5.95 -32.06
N ALA A 572 -33.07 -6.91 -32.30
CA ALA A 572 -32.05 -7.31 -31.33
C ALA A 572 -31.12 -6.14 -30.95
N GLN A 573 -30.63 -5.39 -31.93
CA GLN A 573 -29.76 -4.23 -31.68
C GLN A 573 -30.47 -3.12 -30.89
N LEU A 574 -31.74 -2.85 -31.21
CA LEU A 574 -32.55 -1.88 -30.48
C LEU A 574 -32.80 -2.32 -29.03
N LEU A 575 -33.17 -3.58 -28.83
CA LEU A 575 -33.42 -4.14 -27.51
C LEU A 575 -32.16 -4.11 -26.65
N ALA A 576 -31.01 -4.56 -27.17
CA ALA A 576 -29.75 -4.50 -26.45
C ALA A 576 -29.41 -3.06 -26.01
N TRP A 577 -29.48 -2.10 -26.94
CA TRP A 577 -29.25 -0.70 -26.62
C TRP A 577 -30.24 -0.13 -25.58
N LEU A 578 -31.54 -0.46 -25.70
CA LEU A 578 -32.57 -0.01 -24.76
C LEU A 578 -32.40 -0.64 -23.38
N LEU A 579 -32.11 -1.95 -23.30
CA LEU A 579 -31.84 -2.64 -22.04
C LEU A 579 -30.68 -1.97 -21.29
N SER A 580 -29.56 -1.72 -21.97
CA SER A 580 -28.40 -1.06 -21.35
C SER A 580 -28.68 0.40 -20.99
N THR A 581 -29.38 1.14 -21.85
CA THR A 581 -29.66 2.57 -21.60
C THR A 581 -30.68 2.78 -20.49
N LEU A 582 -31.63 1.85 -20.31
CA LEU A 582 -32.67 1.90 -19.29
C LEU A 582 -32.33 1.08 -18.04
N HIS A 583 -31.16 0.45 -17.99
CA HIS A 583 -30.72 -0.45 -16.91
C HIS A 583 -31.73 -1.56 -16.61
N LEU A 584 -32.28 -2.17 -17.66
CA LEU A 584 -33.24 -3.26 -17.58
C LEU A 584 -32.56 -4.61 -17.78
N PRO A 585 -32.97 -5.66 -17.05
CA PRO A 585 -32.44 -7.00 -17.27
C PRO A 585 -33.14 -7.65 -18.49
N PRO A 586 -32.55 -8.68 -19.13
CA PRO A 586 -33.11 -9.31 -20.33
C PRO A 586 -34.55 -9.82 -20.19
N GLU A 587 -34.97 -10.18 -18.97
CA GLU A 587 -36.33 -10.62 -18.63
C GLU A 587 -37.38 -9.51 -18.78
N ALA A 588 -36.94 -8.26 -18.94
CA ALA A 588 -37.80 -7.12 -19.26
C ALA A 588 -38.35 -7.18 -20.70
N ILE A 589 -37.77 -8.01 -21.58
CA ILE A 589 -38.29 -8.25 -22.94
C ILE A 589 -39.50 -9.19 -22.86
N ARG A 590 -40.67 -8.65 -23.19
CA ARG A 590 -41.97 -9.35 -23.11
C ARG A 590 -42.75 -9.21 -24.41
N GLY A 591 -43.61 -10.17 -24.71
CA GLY A 591 -44.58 -10.05 -25.81
C GLY A 591 -45.88 -9.39 -25.33
N HIS A 592 -46.65 -8.81 -26.24
CA HIS A 592 -48.00 -8.31 -25.91
C HIS A 592 -48.90 -9.40 -25.30
N CYS A 593 -48.76 -10.66 -25.73
CA CYS A 593 -49.45 -11.82 -25.16
C CYS A 593 -49.16 -12.07 -23.67
N ASP A 594 -48.10 -11.48 -23.12
CA ASP A 594 -47.75 -11.61 -21.70
C ASP A 594 -48.53 -10.60 -20.83
N TYR A 595 -49.15 -9.58 -21.45
CA TYR A 595 -50.01 -8.59 -20.78
C TYR A 595 -51.49 -8.74 -21.08
N ARG A 596 -51.85 -9.28 -22.25
CA ARG A 596 -53.23 -9.38 -22.74
C ARG A 596 -53.48 -10.75 -23.36
N ASN A 597 -54.74 -11.20 -23.31
CA ASN A 597 -55.17 -12.35 -24.10
C ASN A 597 -55.25 -11.97 -25.59
N THR A 598 -54.14 -12.13 -26.32
CA THR A 598 -53.98 -11.73 -27.72
C THR A 598 -53.01 -12.67 -28.44
N GLN A 599 -53.13 -12.78 -29.77
CA GLN A 599 -52.16 -13.49 -30.60
C GLN A 599 -50.86 -12.70 -30.83
N CYS A 600 -50.86 -11.40 -30.57
CA CYS A 600 -49.70 -10.51 -30.73
C CYS A 600 -48.55 -10.88 -29.76
N PRO A 601 -47.27 -10.96 -30.18
CA PRO A 601 -46.70 -10.55 -31.48
C PRO A 601 -46.68 -11.63 -32.57
N GLY A 602 -47.49 -12.67 -32.45
CA GLY A 602 -47.63 -13.77 -33.40
C GLY A 602 -47.73 -15.11 -32.68
N LEU A 603 -48.52 -16.04 -33.23
CA LEU A 603 -48.63 -17.40 -32.67
C LEU A 603 -47.27 -18.14 -32.62
N THR A 604 -46.31 -17.74 -33.46
CA THR A 604 -44.94 -18.31 -33.48
C THR A 604 -43.99 -17.68 -32.46
N TRP A 605 -44.38 -16.61 -31.73
CA TRP A 605 -43.51 -15.89 -30.79
C TRP A 605 -42.84 -16.82 -29.78
N LYS A 606 -43.65 -17.59 -29.04
CA LYS A 606 -43.16 -18.44 -27.94
C LYS A 606 -42.39 -19.66 -28.42
N THR A 607 -42.63 -20.11 -29.66
CA THR A 607 -42.14 -21.41 -30.16
C THR A 607 -41.03 -21.31 -31.19
N VAL A 608 -40.94 -20.21 -31.96
CA VAL A 608 -40.03 -20.11 -33.10
C VAL A 608 -38.98 -19.01 -32.92
N TRP A 609 -39.37 -17.77 -32.60
CA TRP A 609 -38.46 -16.62 -32.76
C TRP A 609 -38.14 -15.81 -31.50
N ARG A 610 -38.80 -16.06 -30.36
CA ARG A 610 -38.40 -15.43 -29.08
C ARG A 610 -37.00 -15.86 -28.65
N ALA A 611 -36.68 -17.15 -28.70
CA ALA A 611 -35.36 -17.64 -28.30
C ALA A 611 -34.24 -17.10 -29.21
N PRO A 612 -34.34 -17.19 -30.56
CA PRO A 612 -33.36 -16.56 -31.46
C PRO A 612 -33.18 -15.05 -31.25
N LEU A 613 -34.26 -14.31 -30.94
CA LEU A 613 -34.16 -12.89 -30.64
C LEU A 613 -33.38 -12.64 -29.34
N LEU A 614 -33.66 -13.39 -28.27
CA LEU A 614 -32.96 -13.25 -27.00
C LEU A 614 -31.47 -13.63 -27.13
N GLU A 615 -31.16 -14.72 -27.85
CA GLU A 615 -29.79 -15.12 -28.15
C GLU A 615 -29.03 -14.04 -28.94
N ALA A 616 -29.70 -13.38 -29.89
CA ALA A 616 -29.11 -12.27 -30.64
C ALA A 616 -28.87 -11.04 -29.75
N VAL A 617 -29.80 -10.72 -28.83
CA VAL A 617 -29.65 -9.64 -27.85
C VAL A 617 -28.48 -9.92 -26.90
N GLU A 618 -28.40 -11.13 -26.35
CA GLU A 618 -27.31 -11.55 -25.46
C GLU A 618 -25.95 -11.44 -26.16
N ARG A 619 -25.83 -11.91 -27.40
CA ARG A 619 -24.60 -11.80 -28.19
C ARG A 619 -24.15 -10.34 -28.37
N ILE A 620 -25.09 -9.41 -28.53
CA ILE A 620 -24.78 -7.98 -28.66
C ILE A 620 -24.36 -7.40 -27.31
N LEU A 621 -25.05 -7.74 -26.22
CA LEU A 621 -24.70 -7.31 -24.87
C LEU A 621 -23.31 -7.82 -24.47
N ASP A 622 -22.98 -9.07 -24.82
CA ASP A 622 -21.68 -9.68 -24.54
C ASP A 622 -20.56 -9.08 -25.41
N SER A 623 -20.86 -8.58 -26.60
CA SER A 623 -19.89 -7.91 -27.47
C SER A 623 -19.38 -6.56 -26.91
N VAL A 624 -20.09 -5.96 -25.94
CA VAL A 624 -19.73 -4.69 -25.30
C VAL A 624 -19.40 -4.81 -23.82
N ARG A 625 -19.60 -5.98 -23.20
CA ARG A 625 -18.99 -6.24 -21.90
C ARG A 625 -17.47 -6.06 -22.06
N PRO A 626 -16.78 -5.49 -21.06
CA PRO A 626 -15.34 -5.62 -20.98
C PRO A 626 -15.04 -7.11 -21.17
N ILE A 627 -14.36 -7.44 -22.26
CA ILE A 627 -13.90 -8.79 -22.53
C ILE A 627 -13.17 -9.22 -21.26
N GLU A 628 -13.57 -10.33 -20.61
CA GLU A 628 -12.71 -10.97 -19.59
C GLU A 628 -11.31 -10.99 -20.19
N PRO A 629 -10.30 -10.36 -19.56
CA PRO A 629 -9.17 -9.80 -20.28
C PRO A 629 -8.38 -10.90 -21.00
N THR A 630 -8.70 -11.09 -22.27
CA THR A 630 -7.90 -11.82 -23.26
C THR A 630 -6.87 -10.92 -23.91
N SER A 631 -6.78 -9.64 -23.49
CA SER A 631 -5.66 -8.79 -23.87
C SER A 631 -4.38 -9.44 -23.35
N LYS A 632 -3.51 -9.82 -24.28
CA LYS A 632 -2.19 -10.35 -23.97
C LYS A 632 -1.40 -9.27 -23.23
N VAL A 633 -1.44 -9.29 -21.89
CA VAL A 633 -0.75 -8.31 -21.03
C VAL A 633 0.75 -8.60 -20.93
N LEU A 634 1.17 -9.81 -21.31
CA LEU A 634 2.57 -10.19 -21.41
C LEU A 634 2.97 -10.22 -22.89
N TYR A 635 4.07 -9.54 -23.23
CA TYR A 635 4.57 -9.60 -24.60
C TYR A 635 5.18 -10.97 -24.91
N HIS A 636 5.98 -11.54 -23.99
CA HIS A 636 6.66 -12.81 -24.20
C HIS A 636 6.81 -13.57 -22.88
N TYR A 637 6.36 -14.82 -22.84
CA TYR A 637 6.48 -15.74 -21.70
C TYR A 637 7.30 -16.98 -22.04
N LEU A 638 8.28 -17.30 -21.20
CA LEU A 638 9.11 -18.49 -21.28
C LEU A 638 8.53 -19.56 -20.33
N LEU A 639 7.85 -20.57 -20.89
CA LEU A 639 7.13 -21.59 -20.12
C LEU A 639 8.02 -22.80 -19.85
N PHE A 640 8.24 -23.10 -18.57
CA PHE A 640 9.01 -24.25 -18.08
C PHE A 640 8.10 -25.32 -17.48
N TRP A 641 8.59 -26.55 -17.43
CA TRP A 641 7.85 -27.67 -16.86
C TRP A 641 8.01 -27.75 -15.34
N GLN A 642 6.94 -28.19 -14.68
CA GLN A 642 6.95 -28.54 -13.25
C GLN A 642 6.03 -29.72 -12.98
N THR A 643 6.31 -30.44 -11.90
CA THR A 643 5.51 -31.50 -11.30
C THR A 643 5.45 -31.25 -9.79
N GLU A 644 4.66 -32.04 -9.06
CA GLU A 644 4.47 -31.89 -7.60
C GLU A 644 5.80 -31.88 -6.81
N ASN A 645 6.83 -32.60 -7.27
CA ASN A 645 8.10 -32.77 -6.55
C ASN A 645 9.36 -32.34 -7.32
N GLN A 646 9.23 -31.90 -8.58
CA GLN A 646 10.36 -31.56 -9.45
C GLN A 646 9.99 -30.44 -10.40
N TRP A 647 10.97 -29.62 -10.78
CA TRP A 647 10.80 -28.56 -11.78
C TRP A 647 12.07 -28.44 -12.63
N ALA A 648 11.97 -27.71 -13.75
CA ALA A 648 13.01 -27.55 -14.76
C ALA A 648 14.22 -26.71 -14.30
N VAL A 649 14.91 -27.12 -13.22
CA VAL A 649 16.02 -26.37 -12.59
C VAL A 649 17.16 -26.09 -13.57
N GLU A 650 17.55 -27.09 -14.34
CA GLU A 650 18.71 -27.01 -15.24
C GLU A 650 18.39 -26.19 -16.49
N GLU A 651 17.20 -26.35 -17.05
CA GLU A 651 16.70 -25.59 -18.19
C GLU A 651 16.44 -24.12 -17.81
N TRP A 652 15.98 -23.87 -16.59
CA TRP A 652 15.83 -22.51 -16.05
C TRP A 652 17.17 -21.80 -15.98
N ARG A 653 18.20 -22.46 -15.42
CA ARG A 653 19.58 -21.93 -15.40
C ARG A 653 20.14 -21.74 -16.81
N ALA A 654 19.82 -22.65 -17.73
CA ALA A 654 20.24 -22.54 -19.12
C ALA A 654 19.71 -21.27 -19.82
N ALA A 655 18.54 -20.76 -19.41
CA ALA A 655 17.90 -19.59 -20.01
C ALA A 655 18.44 -18.22 -19.53
N GLU A 656 19.36 -18.19 -18.56
CA GLU A 656 19.86 -16.95 -17.92
C GLU A 656 20.29 -15.88 -18.93
N ARG A 657 21.12 -16.26 -19.91
CA ARG A 657 21.66 -15.33 -20.91
C ARG A 657 20.59 -14.78 -21.85
N TYR A 658 19.68 -15.63 -22.28
CA TYR A 658 18.55 -15.28 -23.14
C TYR A 658 17.61 -14.30 -22.45
N VAL A 659 17.33 -14.54 -21.17
CA VAL A 659 16.46 -13.69 -20.35
C VAL A 659 17.14 -12.37 -20.03
N GLY A 660 18.45 -12.38 -19.77
CA GLY A 660 19.27 -11.17 -19.67
C GLY A 660 19.22 -10.32 -20.94
N GLN A 661 19.27 -10.95 -22.11
CA GLN A 661 19.27 -10.28 -23.41
C GLN A 661 17.90 -9.67 -23.78
N PHE A 662 16.81 -10.37 -23.49
CA PHE A 662 15.48 -10.02 -24.00
C PHE A 662 14.47 -9.57 -22.93
N ARG A 663 14.83 -9.68 -21.64
CA ARG A 663 14.02 -9.32 -20.48
C ARG A 663 12.62 -9.99 -20.50
N VAL A 664 12.60 -11.27 -20.83
CA VAL A 664 11.37 -12.08 -21.00
C VAL A 664 10.80 -12.48 -19.63
N THR A 665 9.48 -12.50 -19.50
CA THR A 665 8.80 -13.07 -18.32
C THR A 665 8.91 -14.59 -18.36
N MET A 666 9.18 -15.24 -17.24
CA MET A 666 9.44 -16.68 -17.17
C MET A 666 8.66 -17.32 -16.03
N GLY A 667 8.21 -18.55 -16.21
CA GLY A 667 7.53 -19.29 -15.14
C GLY A 667 6.98 -20.63 -15.60
N PHE A 668 6.09 -21.21 -14.79
CA PHE A 668 5.64 -22.60 -14.93
C PHE A 668 4.12 -22.74 -15.14
N SER A 669 3.39 -21.63 -15.10
CA SER A 669 1.93 -21.61 -15.17
C SER A 669 1.47 -21.51 -16.62
N VAL A 670 0.72 -22.53 -17.06
CA VAL A 670 0.07 -22.49 -18.38
C VAL A 670 -0.98 -21.38 -18.42
N ASP A 671 -1.65 -21.13 -17.31
CA ASP A 671 -2.67 -20.09 -17.21
C ASP A 671 -2.03 -18.69 -17.33
N ASP A 672 -0.86 -18.46 -16.72
CA ASP A 672 -0.12 -17.20 -16.89
C ASP A 672 0.35 -17.02 -18.35
N ALA A 673 0.83 -18.11 -18.95
CA ALA A 673 1.27 -18.12 -20.34
C ALA A 673 0.14 -17.80 -21.34
N MET A 674 -1.13 -18.10 -21.01
CA MET A 674 -2.28 -17.73 -21.83
C MET A 674 -2.48 -16.22 -21.94
N TYR A 675 -1.94 -15.44 -21.02
CA TYR A 675 -1.96 -13.98 -21.08
C TYR A 675 -0.79 -13.39 -21.88
N ALA A 676 0.05 -14.23 -22.50
CA ALA A 676 1.18 -13.79 -23.32
C ALA A 676 0.89 -13.81 -24.83
N GLU A 677 1.38 -12.78 -25.54
CA GLU A 677 1.27 -12.70 -27.00
C GLU A 677 2.15 -13.77 -27.64
N TYR A 678 3.38 -13.92 -27.15
CA TYR A 678 4.31 -14.96 -27.55
C TYR A 678 4.64 -15.89 -26.37
N VAL A 679 4.61 -17.20 -26.60
CA VAL A 679 5.03 -18.21 -25.62
C VAL A 679 6.13 -19.07 -26.22
N THR A 680 7.29 -19.10 -25.56
CA THR A 680 8.39 -20.01 -25.91
C THR A 680 8.45 -21.10 -24.84
N ILE A 681 8.22 -22.35 -25.25
CA ILE A 681 8.24 -23.48 -24.34
C ILE A 681 9.67 -24.03 -24.22
N VAL A 682 10.12 -24.21 -22.98
CA VAL A 682 11.44 -24.75 -22.66
C VAL A 682 11.30 -26.08 -21.92
N GLY A 683 11.59 -27.16 -22.65
CA GLY A 683 11.47 -28.53 -22.18
C GLY A 683 10.90 -29.48 -23.24
N ASN A 684 10.95 -30.78 -22.98
CA ASN A 684 10.50 -31.81 -23.92
C ASN A 684 8.96 -31.98 -23.93
N SER A 685 8.46 -32.71 -24.93
CA SER A 685 7.03 -33.00 -25.11
C SER A 685 6.44 -33.90 -24.02
N ASP A 686 7.27 -34.65 -23.30
CA ASP A 686 6.83 -35.53 -22.22
C ASP A 686 6.41 -34.74 -20.98
N ARG A 687 7.06 -33.58 -20.74
CA ARG A 687 6.82 -32.74 -19.56
C ARG A 687 5.87 -31.58 -19.83
N ILE A 688 5.84 -31.06 -21.07
CA ILE A 688 4.80 -30.12 -21.53
C ILE A 688 4.16 -30.71 -22.78
N PRO A 689 3.03 -31.43 -22.64
CA PRO A 689 2.37 -32.12 -23.74
C PRO A 689 1.89 -31.18 -24.85
N GLY A 690 1.72 -31.72 -26.06
CA GLY A 690 1.18 -30.97 -27.22
C GLY A 690 -0.23 -30.41 -26.99
N GLU A 691 -1.00 -30.98 -26.06
CA GLU A 691 -2.29 -30.43 -25.63
C GLU A 691 -2.15 -29.06 -24.99
N VAL A 692 -1.07 -28.82 -24.22
CA VAL A 692 -0.78 -27.50 -23.63
C VAL A 692 -0.49 -26.48 -24.72
N GLU A 693 0.27 -26.86 -25.75
CA GLU A 693 0.49 -25.99 -26.90
C GLU A 693 -0.81 -25.67 -27.65
N ALA A 694 -1.66 -26.67 -27.87
CA ALA A 694 -2.95 -26.47 -28.50
C ALA A 694 -3.83 -25.52 -27.67
N ARG A 695 -3.80 -25.66 -26.34
CA ARG A 695 -4.53 -24.79 -25.39
C ARG A 695 -4.05 -23.34 -25.46
N LEU A 696 -2.74 -23.13 -25.51
CA LEU A 696 -2.14 -21.79 -25.63
C LEU A 696 -2.46 -21.14 -26.97
N ARG A 697 -2.39 -21.89 -28.07
CA ARG A 697 -2.79 -21.41 -29.41
C ARG A 697 -4.28 -21.08 -29.47
N ALA A 698 -5.13 -21.91 -28.86
CA ALA A 698 -6.57 -21.65 -28.75
C ALA A 698 -6.88 -20.38 -27.93
N ALA A 699 -6.04 -20.06 -26.93
CA ALA A 699 -6.09 -18.81 -26.19
C ALA A 699 -5.53 -17.60 -26.98
N GLY A 700 -5.07 -17.78 -28.22
CA GLY A 700 -4.54 -16.72 -29.08
C GLY A 700 -3.05 -16.41 -28.89
N CYS A 701 -2.27 -17.28 -28.24
CA CYS A 701 -0.82 -17.13 -28.15
C CYS A 701 -0.13 -17.57 -29.46
N LYS A 702 0.96 -16.89 -29.84
CA LYS A 702 1.95 -17.38 -30.81
C LYS A 702 2.94 -18.27 -30.07
N VAL A 703 2.93 -19.58 -30.33
CA VAL A 703 3.67 -20.57 -29.52
C VAL A 703 4.77 -21.27 -30.33
N GLU A 704 6.01 -21.21 -29.82
CA GLU A 704 7.15 -22.01 -30.30
C GLU A 704 7.78 -22.81 -29.15
N ARG A 705 8.57 -23.82 -29.49
CA ARG A 705 9.30 -24.65 -28.53
C ARG A 705 10.77 -24.68 -28.89
N ILE A 706 11.65 -24.59 -27.89
CA ILE A 706 13.08 -24.72 -28.09
C ILE A 706 13.43 -26.17 -28.42
N PRO A 707 14.12 -26.45 -29.55
CA PRO A 707 14.56 -27.79 -29.89
C PRO A 707 15.69 -28.25 -28.96
N GLY A 708 15.56 -29.45 -28.41
CA GLY A 708 16.58 -30.06 -27.55
C GLY A 708 15.96 -30.98 -26.50
N GLU A 709 16.58 -32.14 -26.28
CA GLU A 709 16.11 -33.12 -25.28
C GLU A 709 16.89 -33.03 -23.96
N THR A 710 18.04 -32.32 -23.98
CA THR A 710 18.90 -32.13 -22.81
C THR A 710 19.06 -30.65 -22.46
N PRO A 711 19.28 -30.29 -21.18
CA PRO A 711 19.53 -28.91 -20.77
C PRO A 711 20.71 -28.24 -21.49
N LEU A 712 21.75 -29.01 -21.85
CA LEU A 712 22.89 -28.51 -22.62
C LEU A 712 22.53 -28.11 -24.05
N GLN A 713 21.67 -28.90 -24.72
CA GLN A 713 21.17 -28.57 -26.06
C GLN A 713 20.27 -27.34 -26.02
N ILE A 714 19.34 -27.29 -25.06
CA ILE A 714 18.45 -26.14 -24.83
C ILE A 714 19.28 -24.87 -24.56
N LYS A 715 20.32 -24.99 -23.72
CA LYS A 715 21.25 -23.90 -23.44
C LYS A 715 21.94 -23.39 -24.70
N ALA A 716 22.47 -24.29 -25.53
CA ALA A 716 23.18 -23.90 -26.75
C ALA A 716 22.28 -23.08 -27.69
N VAL A 717 21.02 -23.50 -27.86
CA VAL A 717 20.04 -22.80 -28.71
C VAL A 717 19.69 -21.42 -28.12
N LEU A 718 19.36 -21.36 -26.81
CA LEU A 718 19.01 -20.09 -26.15
C LEU A 718 20.19 -19.11 -26.12
N ASP A 719 21.42 -19.59 -25.91
CA ASP A 719 22.62 -18.75 -25.95
C ASP A 719 22.90 -18.22 -27.36
N GLU A 720 22.75 -19.05 -28.40
CA GLU A 720 22.91 -18.64 -29.80
C GLU A 720 21.88 -17.57 -30.20
N MET A 721 20.61 -17.77 -29.84
CA MET A 721 19.53 -16.78 -30.02
C MET A 721 19.86 -15.46 -29.32
N ALA A 722 20.35 -15.52 -28.08
CA ALA A 722 20.75 -14.34 -27.31
C ALA A 722 21.92 -13.60 -28.00
N VAL A 723 22.95 -14.32 -28.45
CA VAL A 723 24.11 -13.74 -29.14
C VAL A 723 23.71 -13.09 -30.46
N ARG A 724 22.81 -13.71 -31.23
CA ARG A 724 22.31 -13.16 -32.50
C ARG A 724 21.24 -12.07 -32.33
N ARG A 725 20.82 -11.80 -31.10
CA ARG A 725 19.67 -10.92 -30.77
C ARG A 725 18.37 -11.32 -31.49
N GLN A 726 18.23 -12.61 -31.76
CA GLN A 726 17.04 -13.20 -32.35
C GLN A 726 16.11 -13.68 -31.23
N ARG A 727 14.98 -12.99 -31.03
CA ARG A 727 14.04 -13.29 -29.93
C ARG A 727 13.28 -14.59 -30.16
N PHE A 728 12.82 -14.88 -31.37
CA PHE A 728 12.06 -16.09 -31.69
C PHE A 728 12.76 -16.91 -32.78
N LEU A 729 12.62 -18.23 -32.73
CA LEU A 729 13.21 -19.12 -33.74
C LEU A 729 12.50 -18.97 -35.09
N THR A 730 11.16 -18.97 -35.06
CA THR A 730 10.33 -18.99 -36.28
C THR A 730 9.15 -18.02 -36.23
N LEU A 731 8.87 -17.40 -35.10
CA LEU A 731 7.75 -16.46 -34.95
C LEU A 731 8.15 -15.05 -35.42
N GLU A 732 7.32 -14.45 -36.28
CA GLU A 732 7.42 -13.05 -36.71
C GLU A 732 6.74 -12.07 -35.74
#